data_AF-M0FAQ3-F1
#
_entry.id   AF-M0FAQ3-F1
#
_cell.length_a   1.000
_cell.length_b   1.000
_cell.length_c   1.000
_cell.angle_alpha   90.00
_cell.angle_beta   90.00
_cell.angle_gamma   90.00
#
_symmetry.space_group_name_H-M   'P 1'
#
loop_
_entity.id
_entity.type
_entity.pdbx_description
1 polymer ?
#
loop_
_entity_poly.entity_id
_entity_poly.type
_entity_poly.pdbx_seq_one_letter_code
_entity_poly.pdbx_strand_id
1 'polypeptide(L)'
;MSSAPAAAAPPAVTFVETPIQSDTTWTADEGPYRLIRSVAIEPGATLTIRPGTEVQLAEGVSLTVRGSLRAAGTAERPVRITQSAASGRNLRWGTIRYNGTDSSTLSLRHTTLHGGHSGITTTSGAGSVTIVDSRLENFSVAGISVNGTAMPPVELARSTLTDIGGHAVRASPSIGAVEEVELNTTDRRRNQTARHTLGLAPGVGVSMETIRLRYPTERSVRGVDAETLDRIGLDTDNDGDIDRSLDDEVSDVSVSGRHVEISLSRSVYVSSRDRLIVEYGGVVNPRTRGVYPVGVSVLEHRTPQLSDGVHAMYVVGGETTPFAYTRPTDLTRVRGITVRQSVFDGIDGAGVFAAADIVTGVRISESRFTDVRGDGVAIRAAQSESSFRDNRLRAGDAGIHVETRTQTTLVASENRISESETGIRVRQSERRVRGVTRVTLRGNELVANDRNGLEIQSETSEGELLLANNTMSENGDDGVALSNWAIKDSRVSGNQLFDNGDDGIAIDSHVVRNLTLSRNRIADNGGGGLDVSVRALVRDVAATNNTISDNRGHALAVRSDLLVHRVAVAGNDLTNNGGAGLLVSTPLTHNGRLSVTDNVLVANGYGLVARGTLNATVQRNDIVFNTNSHVRPPPLPGVDPGTGVYIAEGPRGAVLDQSDPDAPFAELVANPQLRQQIEITRLWGDTVAVLRTDGVSHVRSTTEGAVDIRRVDGTLPTGVELSYANATPDRFRVADNDIYGHDTGMEINITQLVTANTTARIVTDSIQTVNAESNYWGAASGPYHASILPEGEGDEVTITNGWVDFIPVADAPTGQQYRRPTPRLDAPSAAEPGSRIDVSGADSTAGTGSVTTYHFVVNGTNHTTRDSAGLRLQMPNETLSVSLAVEDDLGIDSNASATARVRAASSGDAAVSAPGSPTVASGPEQGVSSGAGLRSAWGLLGGGCLLVALFFGGYGMVRTVRNQSVPMRGVFVQALAAFGVLVWLVAGFVGSTRLVLAGGAAGVVWVGLTLVAYLLATRL
;
A
#
# COMPACT_ATOMS: atom_id res chain seq x y z
N MET A 1 81.81 -13.17 24.80
CA MET A 1 80.99 -14.38 24.60
C MET A 1 79.58 -14.05 25.06
N SER A 2 78.66 -13.88 24.11
CA SER A 2 77.28 -13.45 24.34
C SER A 2 76.41 -14.67 24.59
N SER A 3 75.71 -14.73 25.72
CA SER A 3 74.78 -15.79 26.08
C SER A 3 73.47 -15.60 25.32
N ALA A 4 73.15 -16.54 24.43
CA ALA A 4 71.85 -16.64 23.79
C ALA A 4 70.73 -16.85 24.83
N PRO A 5 69.54 -16.24 24.68
CA PRO A 5 68.42 -16.50 25.55
C PRO A 5 67.87 -17.91 25.27
N ALA A 6 67.59 -18.66 26.33
CA ALA A 6 66.95 -19.96 26.26
C ALA A 6 65.56 -19.83 25.63
N ALA A 7 65.29 -20.60 24.58
CA ALA A 7 63.96 -20.72 24.00
C ALA A 7 63.01 -21.32 25.05
N ALA A 8 61.94 -20.60 25.39
CA ALA A 8 60.88 -21.08 26.26
C ALA A 8 60.23 -22.33 25.64
N ALA A 9 60.09 -23.41 26.43
CA ALA A 9 59.37 -24.60 26.01
C ALA A 9 57.91 -24.24 25.66
N PRO A 10 57.32 -24.82 24.59
CA PRO A 10 55.92 -24.56 24.26
C PRO A 10 55.02 -24.99 25.43
N PRO A 11 53.95 -24.22 25.74
CA PRO A 11 53.08 -24.54 26.86
C PRO A 11 52.43 -25.92 26.67
N ALA A 12 52.49 -26.73 27.73
CA ALA A 12 51.92 -28.08 27.72
C ALA A 12 50.39 -28.01 27.70
N VAL A 13 49.76 -28.77 26.80
CA VAL A 13 48.30 -28.87 26.70
C VAL A 13 47.73 -29.49 27.96
N THR A 14 46.74 -28.84 28.58
CA THR A 14 46.04 -29.37 29.76
C THR A 14 44.78 -30.10 29.31
N PHE A 15 44.74 -31.43 29.47
CA PHE A 15 43.57 -32.23 29.15
C PHE A 15 42.54 -32.17 30.28
N VAL A 16 41.30 -31.80 29.95
CA VAL A 16 40.18 -31.72 30.89
C VAL A 16 39.22 -32.88 30.62
N GLU A 17 39.17 -33.81 31.55
CA GLU A 17 38.49 -35.09 31.37
C GLU A 17 37.44 -35.41 32.45
N THR A 18 37.44 -34.67 33.55
CA THR A 18 36.54 -34.86 34.69
C THR A 18 35.66 -33.63 34.92
N PRO A 19 34.47 -33.78 35.51
CA PRO A 19 33.62 -32.65 35.91
C PRO A 19 34.32 -31.68 36.86
N ILE A 20 33.94 -30.41 36.79
CA ILE A 20 34.36 -29.34 37.70
C ILE A 20 33.35 -29.30 38.85
N GLN A 21 33.76 -29.78 40.02
CA GLN A 21 32.89 -29.96 41.20
C GLN A 21 33.04 -28.86 42.25
N SER A 22 34.03 -27.97 42.11
CA SER A 22 34.26 -26.82 42.99
C SER A 22 34.82 -25.65 42.18
N ASP A 23 34.82 -24.45 42.75
CA ASP A 23 35.30 -23.25 42.09
C ASP A 23 36.71 -23.45 41.51
N THR A 24 36.83 -23.27 40.21
CA THR A 24 38.05 -23.57 39.44
C THR A 24 38.40 -22.38 38.57
N THR A 25 39.70 -22.10 38.43
CA THR A 25 40.19 -21.02 37.58
C THR A 25 41.12 -21.58 36.49
N TRP A 26 40.86 -21.23 35.24
CA TRP A 26 41.72 -21.52 34.10
C TRP A 26 42.52 -20.29 33.67
N THR A 27 43.80 -20.47 33.36
CA THR A 27 44.75 -19.40 33.04
C THR A 27 45.53 -19.70 31.76
N ALA A 28 46.02 -18.65 31.09
CA ALA A 28 46.77 -18.80 29.84
C ALA A 28 48.07 -19.61 30.02
N ASP A 29 48.73 -19.51 31.18
CA ASP A 29 50.01 -20.17 31.46
C ASP A 29 49.88 -21.69 31.60
N GLU A 30 48.68 -22.17 31.90
CA GLU A 30 48.31 -23.59 32.01
C GLU A 30 47.50 -24.07 30.79
N GLY A 31 47.28 -23.20 29.80
CA GLY A 31 46.56 -23.51 28.57
C GLY A 31 47.50 -23.88 27.41
N PRO A 32 46.96 -24.38 26.28
CA PRO A 32 45.54 -24.50 25.97
C PRO A 32 44.88 -25.65 26.75
N TYR A 33 43.63 -25.45 27.19
CA TYR A 33 42.82 -26.49 27.83
C TYR A 33 42.07 -27.28 26.75
N ARG A 34 42.21 -28.60 26.72
CA ARG A 34 41.61 -29.45 25.68
C ARG A 34 40.58 -30.42 26.26
N LEU A 35 39.35 -30.35 25.74
CA LEU A 35 38.24 -31.23 26.09
C LEU A 35 38.05 -32.26 24.97
N ILE A 36 38.42 -33.51 25.25
CA ILE A 36 38.22 -34.65 24.34
C ILE A 36 36.94 -35.43 24.61
N ARG A 37 36.25 -35.10 25.72
CA ARG A 37 34.95 -35.64 26.11
C ARG A 37 34.14 -34.53 26.75
N SER A 38 32.81 -34.69 26.81
CA SER A 38 31.94 -33.68 27.42
C SER A 38 32.21 -33.57 28.93
N VAL A 39 32.32 -32.34 29.41
CA VAL A 39 32.62 -32.00 30.81
C VAL A 39 31.48 -31.14 31.37
N ALA A 40 31.17 -31.30 32.65
CA ALA A 40 30.16 -30.50 33.34
C ALA A 40 30.79 -29.63 34.43
N ILE A 41 30.32 -28.40 34.57
CA ILE A 41 30.46 -27.58 35.78
C ILE A 41 29.25 -27.89 36.65
N GLU A 42 29.46 -28.60 37.75
CA GLU A 42 28.38 -29.09 38.59
C GLU A 42 27.69 -27.96 39.38
N PRO A 43 26.44 -28.19 39.86
CA PRO A 43 25.71 -27.18 40.64
C PRO A 43 26.53 -26.63 41.81
N GLY A 44 26.51 -25.31 42.00
CA GLY A 44 27.26 -24.63 43.06
C GLY A 44 28.74 -24.35 42.76
N ALA A 45 29.31 -24.92 41.70
CA ALA A 45 30.67 -24.62 41.26
C ALA A 45 30.71 -23.52 40.20
N THR A 46 31.80 -22.73 40.20
CA THR A 46 32.07 -21.70 39.19
C THR A 46 33.37 -21.99 38.45
N LEU A 47 33.32 -22.08 37.12
CA LEU A 47 34.52 -22.04 36.27
C LEU A 47 34.81 -20.59 35.87
N THR A 48 35.97 -20.07 36.26
CA THR A 48 36.48 -18.77 35.82
C THR A 48 37.60 -18.94 34.79
N ILE A 49 37.42 -18.44 33.58
CA ILE A 49 38.44 -18.45 32.52
C ILE A 49 39.07 -17.06 32.41
N ARG A 50 40.37 -16.94 32.70
CA ARG A 50 41.11 -15.67 32.72
C ARG A 50 41.51 -15.18 31.33
N PRO A 51 41.85 -13.88 31.16
CA PRO A 51 42.27 -13.29 29.88
C PRO A 51 43.38 -14.06 29.16
N GLY A 52 43.26 -14.19 27.84
CA GLY A 52 44.25 -14.84 26.97
C GLY A 52 44.24 -16.37 27.02
N THR A 53 43.30 -16.99 27.74
CA THR A 53 43.19 -18.45 27.83
C THR A 53 42.52 -19.02 26.57
N GLU A 54 43.06 -20.12 26.05
CA GLU A 54 42.48 -20.89 24.94
C GLU A 54 41.89 -22.22 25.44
N VAL A 55 40.66 -22.52 24.99
CA VAL A 55 39.94 -23.77 25.25
C VAL A 55 39.59 -24.43 23.92
N GLN A 56 39.96 -25.69 23.76
CA GLN A 56 39.78 -26.47 22.53
C GLN A 56 38.85 -27.66 22.77
N LEU A 57 37.77 -27.76 22.01
CA LEU A 57 36.82 -28.88 22.09
C LEU A 57 36.96 -29.79 20.88
N ALA A 58 36.94 -31.10 21.11
CA ALA A 58 36.91 -32.10 20.03
C ALA A 58 35.51 -32.20 19.38
N GLU A 59 35.42 -32.94 18.28
CA GLU A 59 34.16 -33.18 17.56
C GLU A 59 33.05 -33.72 18.47
N GLY A 60 31.86 -33.13 18.38
CA GLY A 60 30.69 -33.51 19.18
C GLY A 60 30.79 -33.21 20.69
N VAL A 61 31.94 -32.75 21.18
CA VAL A 61 32.15 -32.49 22.62
C VAL A 61 31.44 -31.21 23.05
N SER A 62 30.80 -31.25 24.23
CA SER A 62 30.10 -30.10 24.83
C SER A 62 30.66 -29.76 26.22
N LEU A 63 30.63 -28.47 26.58
CA LEU A 63 30.82 -28.02 27.96
C LEU A 63 29.44 -27.74 28.58
N THR A 64 29.06 -28.47 29.63
CA THR A 64 27.75 -28.31 30.28
C THR A 64 27.88 -27.45 31.54
N VAL A 65 27.12 -26.36 31.62
CA VAL A 65 27.11 -25.42 32.74
C VAL A 65 25.87 -25.68 33.60
N ARG A 66 25.99 -26.47 34.67
CA ARG A 66 24.95 -26.63 35.71
C ARG A 66 25.17 -25.71 36.91
N GLY A 67 26.42 -25.35 37.19
CA GLY A 67 26.83 -24.27 38.09
C GLY A 67 26.90 -22.94 37.35
N SER A 68 28.06 -22.26 37.39
CA SER A 68 28.31 -20.99 36.69
C SER A 68 29.57 -21.02 35.82
N LEU A 69 29.54 -20.29 34.71
CA LEU A 69 30.68 -20.09 33.81
C LEU A 69 30.95 -18.60 33.66
N ARG A 70 32.19 -18.18 33.94
CA ARG A 70 32.65 -16.80 33.76
C ARG A 70 33.91 -16.76 32.89
N ALA A 71 33.76 -16.42 31.62
CA ALA A 71 34.89 -16.10 30.75
C ALA A 71 35.16 -14.59 30.78
N ALA A 72 36.25 -14.20 31.43
CA ALA A 72 36.57 -12.81 31.72
C ALA A 72 37.76 -12.33 30.86
N GLY A 73 37.58 -12.30 29.53
CA GLY A 73 38.58 -11.76 28.61
C GLY A 73 38.73 -10.24 28.69
N THR A 74 39.72 -9.73 27.97
CA THR A 74 39.96 -8.29 27.73
C THR A 74 40.12 -8.05 26.23
N ALA A 75 40.02 -6.79 25.79
CA ALA A 75 40.20 -6.45 24.37
C ALA A 75 41.60 -6.85 23.86
N GLU A 76 42.63 -6.72 24.70
CA GLU A 76 44.03 -7.03 24.39
C GLU A 76 44.31 -8.54 24.49
N ARG A 77 43.62 -9.22 25.40
CA ARG A 77 43.78 -10.65 25.68
C ARG A 77 42.41 -11.34 25.75
N PRO A 78 41.78 -11.61 24.61
CA PRO A 78 40.47 -12.27 24.59
C PRO A 78 40.57 -13.72 25.06
N VAL A 79 39.46 -14.27 25.54
CA VAL A 79 39.31 -15.72 25.75
C VAL A 79 38.92 -16.37 24.42
N ARG A 80 39.54 -17.48 24.04
CA ARG A 80 39.21 -18.20 22.79
C ARG A 80 38.69 -19.58 23.11
N ILE A 81 37.47 -19.89 22.68
CA ILE A 81 36.88 -21.23 22.76
C ILE A 81 36.65 -21.71 21.33
N THR A 82 37.34 -22.76 20.92
CA THR A 82 37.41 -23.16 19.52
C THR A 82 37.49 -24.69 19.35
N GLN A 83 37.45 -25.15 18.10
CA GLN A 83 37.68 -26.54 17.73
C GLN A 83 39.16 -26.95 17.89
N SER A 84 39.40 -28.21 18.23
CA SER A 84 40.77 -28.76 18.31
C SER A 84 41.47 -28.78 16.94
N ALA A 85 42.77 -28.44 16.90
CA ALA A 85 43.56 -28.37 15.66
C ALA A 85 43.70 -29.70 14.88
N ALA A 86 43.41 -30.84 15.51
CA ALA A 86 43.46 -32.17 14.87
C ALA A 86 42.20 -32.51 14.03
N SER A 87 41.21 -31.62 14.05
CA SER A 87 39.92 -31.80 13.39
C SER A 87 39.93 -31.14 12.00
N GLY A 88 39.70 -31.91 10.93
CA GLY A 88 39.54 -31.35 9.59
C GLY A 88 38.38 -30.34 9.52
N ARG A 89 38.33 -29.52 8.45
CA ARG A 89 37.38 -28.38 8.29
C ARG A 89 35.89 -28.66 8.54
N ASN A 90 35.45 -29.93 8.56
CA ASN A 90 34.06 -30.34 8.70
C ASN A 90 33.69 -30.92 10.08
N LEU A 91 34.63 -31.09 11.00
CA LEU A 91 34.38 -31.73 12.29
C LEU A 91 34.10 -30.67 13.36
N ARG A 92 32.82 -30.54 13.76
CA ARG A 92 32.32 -29.47 14.65
C ARG A 92 32.19 -29.94 16.09
N TRP A 93 32.59 -29.11 17.06
CA TRP A 93 32.27 -29.37 18.46
C TRP A 93 30.76 -29.17 18.71
N GLY A 94 30.27 -29.64 19.86
CA GLY A 94 28.85 -29.63 20.19
C GLY A 94 28.31 -28.23 20.46
N THR A 95 28.38 -27.80 21.71
CA THR A 95 27.87 -26.50 22.21
C THR A 95 28.34 -26.23 23.64
N ILE A 96 28.28 -24.98 24.09
CA ILE A 96 28.27 -24.66 25.52
C ILE A 96 26.82 -24.82 25.99
N ARG A 97 26.53 -25.93 26.66
CA ARG A 97 25.18 -26.26 27.12
C ARG A 97 24.91 -25.63 28.48
N TYR A 98 24.10 -24.59 28.52
CA TYR A 98 23.62 -24.02 29.77
C TYR A 98 22.42 -24.80 30.31
N ASN A 99 22.57 -25.38 31.50
CA ASN A 99 21.54 -26.13 32.21
C ASN A 99 21.57 -25.77 33.71
N GLY A 100 21.55 -24.47 33.99
CA GLY A 100 21.70 -23.90 35.32
C GLY A 100 20.40 -23.84 36.14
N THR A 101 20.54 -23.41 37.39
CA THR A 101 19.46 -23.07 38.33
C THR A 101 19.29 -21.56 38.43
N ASP A 102 18.39 -21.07 39.29
CA ASP A 102 18.16 -19.62 39.46
C ASP A 102 19.39 -18.84 39.95
N SER A 103 20.35 -19.52 40.59
CA SER A 103 21.63 -18.93 41.03
C SER A 103 22.77 -19.08 40.02
N SER A 104 22.54 -19.79 38.91
CA SER A 104 23.54 -20.02 37.87
C SER A 104 23.65 -18.82 36.91
N THR A 105 24.87 -18.57 36.43
CA THR A 105 25.13 -17.56 35.40
C THR A 105 26.10 -18.08 34.34
N LEU A 106 25.87 -17.71 33.07
CA LEU A 106 26.84 -17.84 32.00
C LEU A 106 27.22 -16.45 31.50
N SER A 107 28.44 -16.02 31.80
CA SER A 107 28.95 -14.70 31.42
C SER A 107 30.17 -14.82 30.51
N LEU A 108 30.06 -14.27 29.30
CA LEU A 108 31.15 -14.16 28.33
C LEU A 108 31.49 -12.69 28.11
N ARG A 109 32.75 -12.32 28.35
CA ARG A 109 33.26 -10.98 28.08
C ARG A 109 34.54 -11.06 27.27
N HIS A 110 34.62 -10.33 26.15
CA HIS A 110 35.75 -10.40 25.21
C HIS A 110 36.15 -11.85 24.88
N THR A 111 35.13 -12.65 24.53
CA THR A 111 35.29 -14.06 24.22
C THR A 111 35.01 -14.30 22.74
N THR A 112 35.82 -15.13 22.09
CA THR A 112 35.53 -15.67 20.76
C THR A 112 35.09 -17.11 20.89
N LEU A 113 33.87 -17.43 20.46
CA LEU A 113 33.40 -18.81 20.24
C LEU A 113 33.46 -19.10 18.73
N HIS A 114 34.12 -20.19 18.32
CA HIS A 114 34.27 -20.51 16.90
C HIS A 114 34.15 -22.01 16.59
N GLY A 115 33.42 -22.36 15.51
CA GLY A 115 33.55 -23.67 14.83
C GLY A 115 32.78 -24.84 15.45
N GLY A 116 31.55 -24.61 15.93
CA GLY A 116 30.68 -25.63 16.54
C GLY A 116 29.39 -25.90 15.77
N HIS A 117 28.50 -26.73 16.32
CA HIS A 117 27.12 -26.85 15.85
C HIS A 117 26.29 -25.64 16.31
N SER A 118 26.31 -25.36 17.62
CA SER A 118 25.81 -24.11 18.20
C SER A 118 26.83 -23.52 19.15
N GLY A 119 26.87 -22.20 19.29
CA GLY A 119 27.75 -21.55 20.26
C GLY A 119 27.32 -21.85 21.70
N ILE A 120 26.07 -21.49 22.00
CA ILE A 120 25.45 -21.71 23.31
C ILE A 120 24.08 -22.37 23.11
N THR A 121 23.77 -23.38 23.91
CA THR A 121 22.45 -24.01 23.93
C THR A 121 21.89 -24.00 25.35
N THR A 122 20.75 -23.33 25.57
CA THR A 122 20.09 -23.28 26.87
C THR A 122 19.03 -24.37 26.99
N THR A 123 19.11 -25.24 27.98
CA THR A 123 18.11 -26.28 28.26
C THR A 123 17.28 -25.99 29.51
N SER A 124 17.60 -24.91 30.23
CA SER A 124 16.91 -24.42 31.43
C SER A 124 16.55 -22.96 31.25
N GLY A 125 15.35 -22.57 31.68
CA GLY A 125 14.89 -21.17 31.71
C GLY A 125 15.35 -20.39 32.95
N ALA A 126 16.09 -21.02 33.86
CA ALA A 126 16.54 -20.43 35.12
C ALA A 126 17.87 -19.68 35.00
N GLY A 127 18.12 -18.70 35.87
CA GLY A 127 19.37 -17.93 35.90
C GLY A 127 19.49 -16.93 34.73
N SER A 128 20.69 -16.72 34.18
CA SER A 128 20.91 -15.74 33.10
C SER A 128 22.11 -16.05 32.19
N VAL A 129 22.03 -15.57 30.95
CA VAL A 129 23.13 -15.63 29.97
C VAL A 129 23.47 -14.21 29.51
N THR A 130 24.74 -13.81 29.65
CA THR A 130 25.22 -12.47 29.30
C THR A 130 26.46 -12.57 28.42
N ILE A 131 26.41 -11.96 27.24
CA ILE A 131 27.48 -11.96 26.24
C ILE A 131 27.79 -10.51 25.88
N VAL A 132 29.02 -10.10 26.17
CA VAL A 132 29.43 -8.69 26.04
C VAL A 132 30.77 -8.60 25.34
N ASP A 133 30.92 -7.66 24.41
CA ASP A 133 32.18 -7.39 23.71
C ASP A 133 32.78 -8.64 23.03
N SER A 134 31.93 -9.58 22.58
CA SER A 134 32.31 -10.95 22.20
C SER A 134 31.97 -11.30 20.75
N ARG A 135 32.54 -12.39 20.23
CA ARG A 135 32.33 -12.88 18.85
C ARG A 135 31.87 -14.33 18.84
N LEU A 136 30.80 -14.63 18.10
CA LEU A 136 30.29 -15.97 17.87
C LEU A 136 30.31 -16.22 16.36
N GLU A 137 31.16 -17.16 15.92
CA GLU A 137 31.52 -17.28 14.50
C GLU A 137 31.44 -18.74 14.02
N ASN A 138 31.00 -18.95 12.78
CA ASN A 138 31.05 -20.24 12.09
C ASN A 138 30.32 -21.37 12.84
N PHE A 139 29.00 -21.22 12.99
CA PHE A 139 28.12 -22.23 13.59
C PHE A 139 27.13 -22.78 12.56
N SER A 140 26.98 -24.09 12.48
CA SER A 140 26.09 -24.70 11.49
C SER A 140 24.61 -24.64 11.82
N VAL A 141 24.23 -24.28 13.05
CA VAL A 141 22.82 -24.24 13.50
C VAL A 141 22.45 -22.87 14.08
N ALA A 142 23.20 -22.38 15.07
CA ALA A 142 22.88 -21.12 15.72
C ALA A 142 24.06 -20.56 16.53
N GLY A 143 24.13 -19.24 16.71
CA GLY A 143 25.00 -18.66 17.73
C GLY A 143 24.50 -19.00 19.13
N ILE A 144 23.21 -18.76 19.38
CA ILE A 144 22.51 -19.07 20.63
C ILE A 144 21.23 -19.84 20.30
N SER A 145 21.00 -20.99 20.94
CA SER A 145 19.80 -21.81 20.76
C SER A 145 19.14 -22.19 22.08
N VAL A 146 17.81 -22.37 22.05
CA VAL A 146 17.02 -22.88 23.17
C VAL A 146 16.60 -24.32 22.87
N ASN A 147 16.84 -25.22 23.82
CA ASN A 147 16.42 -26.62 23.76
C ASN A 147 15.84 -27.04 25.13
N GLY A 148 14.69 -26.45 25.47
CA GLY A 148 13.96 -26.64 26.73
C GLY A 148 12.55 -26.08 26.63
N THR A 149 11.82 -25.94 27.74
CA THR A 149 10.45 -25.38 27.76
C THR A 149 10.40 -23.86 27.94
N ALA A 150 11.51 -23.24 28.35
CA ALA A 150 11.67 -21.80 28.51
C ALA A 150 13.11 -21.36 28.23
N MET A 151 13.28 -20.10 27.85
CA MET A 151 14.57 -19.44 27.65
C MET A 151 14.92 -18.60 28.89
N PRO A 152 16.15 -18.68 29.43
CA PRO A 152 16.59 -17.74 30.46
C PRO A 152 16.75 -16.35 29.84
N PRO A 153 16.67 -15.25 30.60
CA PRO A 153 17.01 -13.93 30.08
C PRO A 153 18.39 -13.96 29.41
N VAL A 154 18.45 -13.44 28.18
CA VAL A 154 19.68 -13.38 27.37
C VAL A 154 19.98 -11.94 27.02
N GLU A 155 21.18 -11.51 27.40
CA GLU A 155 21.72 -10.21 27.05
C GLU A 155 22.90 -10.36 26.10
N LEU A 156 22.79 -9.73 24.93
CA LEU A 156 23.84 -9.62 23.93
C LEU A 156 24.17 -8.14 23.72
N ALA A 157 25.40 -7.73 24.03
CA ALA A 157 25.81 -6.35 23.95
C ALA A 157 27.16 -6.18 23.27
N ARG A 158 27.28 -5.22 22.34
CA ARG A 158 28.55 -4.89 21.65
C ARG A 158 29.26 -6.12 21.09
N SER A 159 28.48 -7.06 20.55
CA SER A 159 28.97 -8.37 20.14
C SER A 159 28.63 -8.64 18.68
N THR A 160 29.34 -9.59 18.07
CA THR A 160 29.21 -9.93 16.66
C THR A 160 28.84 -11.40 16.51
N LEU A 161 27.82 -11.67 15.70
CA LEU A 161 27.44 -13.01 15.26
C LEU A 161 27.67 -13.09 13.76
N THR A 162 28.58 -13.97 13.31
CA THR A 162 28.90 -14.13 11.88
C THR A 162 28.92 -15.59 11.43
N ASP A 163 28.63 -15.81 10.15
CA ASP A 163 28.69 -17.12 9.50
C ASP A 163 27.85 -18.19 10.23
N ILE A 164 26.54 -17.93 10.35
CA ILE A 164 25.60 -18.82 11.04
C ILE A 164 24.71 -19.51 10.01
N GLY A 165 24.82 -20.84 9.91
CA GLY A 165 24.06 -21.67 8.98
C GLY A 165 22.57 -21.84 9.30
N GLY A 166 22.06 -21.13 10.30
CA GLY A 166 20.66 -21.12 10.72
C GLY A 166 20.30 -19.77 11.33
N HIS A 167 19.55 -19.75 12.44
CA HIS A 167 19.22 -18.48 13.10
C HIS A 167 20.36 -18.03 14.04
N ALA A 168 20.72 -16.75 14.04
CA ALA A 168 21.80 -16.27 14.91
C ALA A 168 21.43 -16.41 16.40
N VAL A 169 20.23 -15.94 16.77
CA VAL A 169 19.57 -16.23 18.05
C VAL A 169 18.28 -16.99 17.80
N ARG A 170 18.20 -18.20 18.34
CA ARG A 170 17.06 -19.10 18.18
C ARG A 170 16.37 -19.38 19.52
N ALA A 171 15.27 -18.67 19.75
CA ALA A 171 14.43 -18.76 20.94
C ALA A 171 13.14 -19.54 20.67
N SER A 172 13.25 -20.87 20.49
CA SER A 172 12.11 -21.74 20.17
C SER A 172 12.01 -22.93 21.14
N PRO A 173 11.49 -22.73 22.37
CA PRO A 173 11.35 -23.80 23.34
C PRO A 173 10.28 -24.83 22.94
N SER A 174 10.54 -26.13 23.18
CA SER A 174 9.61 -27.24 22.92
C SER A 174 8.99 -27.17 21.51
N ILE A 175 7.69 -27.39 21.35
CA ILE A 175 6.96 -27.25 20.08
C ILE A 175 6.73 -25.78 19.65
N GLY A 176 7.14 -24.80 20.45
CA GLY A 176 6.89 -23.39 20.21
C GLY A 176 5.39 -23.07 20.19
N ALA A 177 4.94 -22.33 19.17
CA ALA A 177 3.54 -21.94 19.00
C ALA A 177 2.65 -23.03 18.35
N VAL A 178 3.22 -24.18 17.97
CA VAL A 178 2.47 -25.28 17.31
C VAL A 178 1.33 -25.76 18.20
N GLU A 179 0.13 -25.84 17.63
CA GLU A 179 -1.07 -26.30 18.33
C GLU A 179 -1.14 -27.82 18.33
N GLU A 180 -0.95 -28.43 17.16
CA GLU A 180 -1.10 -29.87 16.96
C GLU A 180 -0.11 -30.40 15.94
N VAL A 181 0.44 -31.58 16.21
CA VAL A 181 1.24 -32.34 15.26
C VAL A 181 0.99 -33.84 15.51
N GLU A 182 0.56 -34.55 14.46
CA GLU A 182 0.21 -35.96 14.55
C GLU A 182 0.77 -36.72 13.34
N LEU A 183 1.20 -37.97 13.55
CA LEU A 183 1.59 -38.88 12.49
C LEU A 183 0.90 -40.23 12.67
N ASN A 184 -0.13 -40.45 11.87
CA ASN A 184 -0.87 -41.70 11.86
C ASN A 184 -0.29 -42.69 10.85
N THR A 185 -0.39 -43.98 11.16
CA THR A 185 0.12 -45.07 10.32
C THR A 185 -0.96 -46.13 10.10
N THR A 186 -1.14 -46.55 8.84
CA THR A 186 -2.20 -47.51 8.46
C THR A 186 -1.93 -48.93 8.95
N ASP A 187 -0.67 -49.31 9.15
CA ASP A 187 -0.26 -50.60 9.72
C ASP A 187 0.79 -50.39 10.80
N ARG A 188 0.52 -50.85 12.02
CA ARG A 188 1.43 -50.74 13.17
C ARG A 188 2.33 -51.97 13.36
N ARG A 189 2.30 -52.94 12.45
CA ARG A 189 3.13 -54.15 12.52
C ARG A 189 4.59 -53.83 12.19
N ARG A 190 5.50 -54.51 12.89
CA ARG A 190 6.95 -54.33 12.73
C ARG A 190 7.40 -54.74 11.34
N ASN A 191 8.35 -54.00 10.76
CA ASN A 191 8.97 -54.31 9.47
C ASN A 191 7.94 -54.53 8.33
N GLN A 192 6.78 -53.86 8.42
CA GLN A 192 5.82 -53.75 7.33
C GLN A 192 5.95 -52.38 6.69
N THR A 193 5.67 -52.33 5.38
CA THR A 193 5.47 -51.07 4.68
C THR A 193 4.09 -50.54 5.06
N ALA A 194 4.03 -49.29 5.48
CA ALA A 194 2.82 -48.62 5.91
C ALA A 194 2.69 -47.26 5.21
N ARG A 195 1.47 -46.74 5.22
CA ARG A 195 1.18 -45.38 4.79
C ARG A 195 1.11 -44.48 6.01
N HIS A 196 1.69 -43.31 5.90
CA HIS A 196 1.75 -42.32 6.96
C HIS A 196 0.92 -41.09 6.57
N THR A 197 0.14 -40.58 7.53
CA THR A 197 -0.62 -39.34 7.40
C THR A 197 -0.12 -38.36 8.45
N LEU A 198 0.57 -37.31 8.00
CA LEU A 198 0.95 -36.16 8.83
C LEU A 198 -0.24 -35.20 8.90
N GLY A 199 -0.64 -34.83 10.10
CA GLY A 199 -1.51 -33.67 10.35
C GLY A 199 -0.75 -32.63 11.16
N LEU A 200 -0.68 -31.40 10.67
CA LEU A 200 0.04 -30.30 11.33
C LEU A 200 -0.84 -29.05 11.41
N ALA A 201 -1.14 -28.60 12.63
CA ALA A 201 -1.73 -27.30 12.91
C ALA A 201 -0.63 -26.37 13.49
N PRO A 202 -0.10 -25.42 12.71
CA PRO A 202 1.08 -24.63 13.11
C PRO A 202 0.78 -23.66 14.27
N GLY A 203 -0.50 -23.40 14.58
CA GLY A 203 -0.95 -22.55 15.69
C GLY A 203 -0.74 -21.05 15.49
N VAL A 204 0.11 -20.67 14.55
CA VAL A 204 0.33 -19.32 13.99
C VAL A 204 0.60 -19.48 12.50
N GLY A 205 0.45 -18.40 11.72
CA GLY A 205 0.76 -18.43 10.30
C GLY A 205 2.19 -18.89 9.99
N VAL A 206 2.35 -19.70 8.95
CA VAL A 206 3.67 -20.08 8.41
C VAL A 206 3.60 -20.14 6.89
N SER A 207 4.63 -19.65 6.22
CA SER A 207 4.84 -19.88 4.79
C SER A 207 5.73 -21.11 4.59
N MET A 208 5.56 -21.84 3.50
CA MET A 208 6.43 -22.97 3.19
C MET A 208 6.56 -23.22 1.69
N GLU A 209 7.75 -23.65 1.30
CA GLU A 209 8.08 -24.21 -0.01
C GLU A 209 8.58 -25.66 0.10
N THR A 210 8.94 -26.11 1.29
CA THR A 210 9.41 -27.48 1.51
C THR A 210 8.94 -28.02 2.84
N ILE A 211 8.39 -29.23 2.81
CA ILE A 211 8.08 -30.02 4.00
C ILE A 211 9.18 -31.07 4.16
N ARG A 212 9.86 -31.05 5.31
CA ARG A 212 10.94 -31.98 5.63
C ARG A 212 10.58 -32.83 6.84
N LEU A 213 10.58 -34.15 6.67
CA LEU A 213 10.28 -35.13 7.72
C LEU A 213 11.52 -35.98 8.02
N ARG A 214 12.02 -35.90 9.26
CA ARG A 214 13.23 -36.59 9.70
C ARG A 214 12.89 -37.87 10.48
N TYR A 215 13.04 -39.01 9.83
CA TYR A 215 12.81 -40.32 10.44
C TYR A 215 13.99 -40.83 11.28
N PRO A 216 13.77 -41.84 12.15
CA PRO A 216 14.84 -42.42 12.95
C PRO A 216 15.97 -43.05 12.13
N THR A 217 15.65 -43.67 10.99
CA THR A 217 16.61 -44.38 10.12
C THR A 217 16.31 -44.14 8.64
N GLU A 218 17.35 -44.11 7.80
CA GLU A 218 17.23 -44.04 6.33
C GLU A 218 16.42 -45.22 5.76
N ARG A 219 16.59 -46.42 6.31
CA ARG A 219 15.84 -47.62 5.89
C ARG A 219 14.33 -47.41 5.98
N SER A 220 13.85 -46.59 6.91
CA SER A 220 12.42 -46.34 7.08
C SER A 220 11.80 -45.62 5.90
N VAL A 221 12.55 -44.83 5.14
CA VAL A 221 11.99 -43.92 4.14
C VAL A 221 12.47 -44.20 2.72
N ARG A 222 13.34 -45.20 2.52
CA ARG A 222 13.93 -45.51 1.20
C ARG A 222 12.90 -45.81 0.09
N GLY A 223 11.69 -46.20 0.45
CA GLY A 223 10.61 -46.47 -0.50
C GLY A 223 9.66 -45.29 -0.73
N VAL A 224 9.97 -44.10 -0.20
CA VAL A 224 9.17 -42.89 -0.40
C VAL A 224 9.71 -42.14 -1.62
N ASP A 225 8.81 -41.86 -2.56
CA ASP A 225 9.04 -41.09 -3.78
C ASP A 225 7.74 -40.40 -4.22
N ALA A 226 7.77 -39.72 -5.37
CA ALA A 226 6.62 -39.01 -5.92
C ALA A 226 5.42 -39.91 -6.24
N GLU A 227 5.62 -41.19 -6.61
CA GLU A 227 4.52 -42.13 -6.88
C GLU A 227 3.84 -42.60 -5.58
N THR A 228 4.53 -42.49 -4.46
CA THR A 228 4.00 -42.83 -3.14
C THR A 228 3.33 -41.67 -2.41
N LEU A 229 3.37 -40.44 -2.93
CA LEU A 229 2.61 -39.32 -2.38
C LEU A 229 1.14 -39.48 -2.79
N ASP A 230 0.25 -39.63 -1.82
CA ASP A 230 -1.16 -39.95 -2.07
C ASP A 230 -2.06 -38.72 -2.14
N ARG A 231 -1.86 -37.76 -1.21
CA ARG A 231 -2.54 -36.47 -1.19
C ARG A 231 -1.78 -35.48 -0.31
N ILE A 232 -1.81 -34.22 -0.71
CA ILE A 232 -1.32 -33.11 0.10
C ILE A 232 -2.30 -31.94 0.01
N GLY A 233 -2.55 -31.27 1.13
CA GLY A 233 -3.47 -30.13 1.13
C GLY A 233 -3.74 -29.51 2.49
N LEU A 234 -4.61 -28.51 2.48
CA LEU A 234 -5.08 -27.80 3.67
C LEU A 234 -6.54 -28.20 3.97
N ASP A 235 -6.76 -28.62 5.20
CA ASP A 235 -8.05 -28.76 5.86
C ASP A 235 -8.36 -27.43 6.57
N THR A 236 -9.33 -26.67 6.05
CA THR A 236 -9.61 -25.28 6.45
C THR A 236 -10.76 -25.18 7.46
N ASP A 237 -11.64 -26.18 7.51
CA ASP A 237 -12.75 -26.24 8.46
C ASP A 237 -12.53 -27.22 9.64
N ASN A 238 -11.42 -27.95 9.60
CA ASN A 238 -10.93 -28.90 10.60
C ASN A 238 -11.86 -30.12 10.76
N ASP A 239 -12.46 -30.60 9.67
CA ASP A 239 -13.25 -31.82 9.63
C ASP A 239 -12.42 -33.09 9.31
N GLY A 240 -11.16 -32.90 8.90
CA GLY A 240 -10.20 -33.95 8.56
C GLY A 240 -10.06 -34.24 7.07
N ASP A 241 -10.88 -33.63 6.21
CA ASP A 241 -10.78 -33.70 4.77
C ASP A 241 -9.99 -32.49 4.19
N ILE A 242 -9.42 -32.67 2.99
CA ILE A 242 -8.66 -31.61 2.32
C ILE A 242 -9.64 -30.72 1.53
N ASP A 243 -9.78 -29.47 1.95
CA ASP A 243 -10.56 -28.44 1.23
C ASP A 243 -9.78 -27.84 0.06
N ARG A 244 -8.48 -27.63 0.27
CA ARG A 244 -7.56 -27.07 -0.72
C ARG A 244 -6.43 -28.05 -1.00
N SER A 245 -6.51 -28.75 -2.12
CA SER A 245 -5.40 -29.59 -2.60
C SER A 245 -4.17 -28.71 -2.92
N LEU A 246 -2.99 -29.27 -2.66
CA LEU A 246 -1.69 -28.72 -3.02
C LEU A 246 -0.95 -29.63 -4.02
N ASP A 247 -1.64 -30.60 -4.63
CA ASP A 247 -1.00 -31.61 -5.49
C ASP A 247 -0.33 -30.96 -6.72
N ASP A 248 -0.96 -29.93 -7.30
CA ASP A 248 -0.43 -29.18 -8.45
C ASP A 248 0.80 -28.33 -8.09
N GLU A 249 0.94 -27.97 -6.81
CA GLU A 249 2.08 -27.22 -6.31
C GLU A 249 3.30 -28.11 -6.06
N VAL A 250 3.16 -29.44 -5.93
CA VAL A 250 4.30 -30.33 -5.66
C VAL A 250 5.25 -30.38 -6.85
N SER A 251 6.50 -29.97 -6.62
CA SER A 251 7.55 -29.95 -7.64
C SER A 251 8.52 -31.13 -7.54
N ASP A 252 8.75 -31.66 -6.33
CA ASP A 252 9.62 -32.82 -6.08
C ASP A 252 9.22 -33.55 -4.79
N VAL A 253 9.42 -34.86 -4.77
CA VAL A 253 9.35 -35.70 -3.56
C VAL A 253 10.58 -36.58 -3.55
N SER A 254 11.47 -36.35 -2.59
CA SER A 254 12.75 -37.03 -2.54
C SER A 254 13.16 -37.45 -1.14
N VAL A 255 14.12 -38.36 -1.09
CA VAL A 255 14.67 -38.90 0.16
C VAL A 255 16.17 -38.66 0.20
N SER A 256 16.62 -37.93 1.23
CA SER A 256 18.03 -37.66 1.49
C SER A 256 18.44 -38.23 2.84
N GLY A 257 19.02 -39.44 2.81
CA GLY A 257 19.33 -40.23 4.00
C GLY A 257 18.07 -40.55 4.79
N ARG A 258 17.88 -39.92 5.96
CA ARG A 258 16.71 -40.11 6.83
C ARG A 258 15.63 -39.03 6.69
N HIS A 259 15.75 -38.16 5.69
CA HIS A 259 14.80 -37.08 5.45
C HIS A 259 13.93 -37.41 4.24
N VAL A 260 12.62 -37.29 4.40
CA VAL A 260 11.69 -37.13 3.29
C VAL A 260 11.53 -35.63 3.06
N GLU A 261 11.69 -35.18 1.83
CA GLU A 261 11.50 -33.80 1.42
C GLU A 261 10.42 -33.73 0.35
N ILE A 262 9.42 -32.90 0.57
CA ILE A 262 8.36 -32.59 -0.39
C ILE A 262 8.52 -31.11 -0.72
N SER A 263 8.93 -30.81 -1.94
CA SER A 263 9.16 -29.46 -2.43
C SER A 263 7.95 -28.98 -3.21
N LEU A 264 7.62 -27.69 -3.04
CA LEU A 264 6.57 -27.00 -3.76
C LEU A 264 7.19 -26.09 -4.82
N SER A 265 6.45 -25.80 -5.87
CA SER A 265 6.85 -24.91 -6.97
C SER A 265 6.77 -23.43 -6.60
N ARG A 266 6.09 -23.11 -5.49
CA ARG A 266 5.89 -21.76 -4.95
C ARG A 266 5.66 -21.81 -3.45
N SER A 267 5.85 -20.67 -2.79
CA SER A 267 5.50 -20.49 -1.39
C SER A 267 3.98 -20.65 -1.15
N VAL A 268 3.63 -21.42 -0.11
CA VAL A 268 2.26 -21.67 0.34
C VAL A 268 2.13 -21.24 1.81
N TYR A 269 1.18 -20.34 2.07
CA TYR A 269 0.84 -19.91 3.43
C TYR A 269 -0.18 -20.84 4.08
N VAL A 270 0.10 -21.28 5.30
CA VAL A 270 -0.78 -22.06 6.17
C VAL A 270 -1.16 -21.18 7.36
N SER A 271 -2.44 -20.87 7.53
CA SER A 271 -2.90 -20.02 8.65
C SER A 271 -2.98 -20.82 9.97
N SER A 272 -3.25 -20.15 11.09
CA SER A 272 -3.54 -20.83 12.35
C SER A 272 -4.91 -21.54 12.40
N ARG A 273 -5.77 -21.35 11.40
CA ARG A 273 -7.03 -22.11 11.28
C ARG A 273 -6.82 -23.46 10.61
N ASP A 274 -5.92 -23.47 9.64
CA ASP A 274 -5.76 -24.55 8.70
C ASP A 274 -4.92 -25.66 9.32
N ARG A 275 -5.22 -26.89 8.92
CA ARG A 275 -4.41 -28.06 9.21
C ARG A 275 -3.79 -28.55 7.91
N LEU A 276 -2.47 -28.58 7.86
CA LEU A 276 -1.76 -29.22 6.76
C LEU A 276 -1.87 -30.73 6.90
N ILE A 277 -2.35 -31.39 5.84
CA ILE A 277 -2.44 -32.84 5.73
C ILE A 277 -1.51 -33.32 4.62
N VAL A 278 -0.67 -34.31 4.94
CA VAL A 278 0.21 -34.97 3.97
C VAL A 278 0.11 -36.48 4.14
N GLU A 279 -0.32 -37.19 3.12
CA GLU A 279 -0.44 -38.64 3.11
C GLU A 279 0.52 -39.25 2.10
N TYR A 280 1.35 -40.19 2.55
CA TYR A 280 2.33 -40.87 1.69
C TYR A 280 2.61 -42.31 2.13
N GLY A 281 2.80 -43.19 1.15
CA GLY A 281 3.18 -44.58 1.30
C GLY A 281 4.70 -44.80 1.45
N GLY A 282 5.15 -46.03 1.23
CA GLY A 282 6.58 -46.34 1.10
C GLY A 282 7.38 -46.43 2.40
N VAL A 283 6.79 -46.10 3.56
CA VAL A 283 7.50 -46.08 4.85
C VAL A 283 7.58 -47.48 5.46
N VAL A 284 8.79 -47.94 5.81
CA VAL A 284 9.01 -49.23 6.48
C VAL A 284 9.12 -49.04 8.00
N ASN A 285 8.19 -49.66 8.73
CA ASN A 285 8.17 -49.64 10.19
C ASN A 285 9.43 -50.26 10.81
N PRO A 286 9.97 -49.68 11.90
CA PRO A 286 11.06 -50.27 12.67
C PRO A 286 10.84 -51.72 13.09
N ARG A 287 11.95 -52.44 13.31
CA ARG A 287 11.94 -53.85 13.77
C ARG A 287 11.63 -53.99 15.25
N THR A 288 11.72 -52.91 16.01
CA THR A 288 11.47 -52.86 17.46
C THR A 288 10.06 -52.33 17.74
N ARG A 289 9.46 -52.75 18.84
CA ARG A 289 8.23 -52.12 19.34
C ARG A 289 8.59 -50.79 20.01
N GLY A 290 7.74 -49.78 19.89
CA GLY A 290 7.95 -48.50 20.57
C GLY A 290 7.21 -47.32 19.93
N VAL A 291 7.42 -46.16 20.54
CA VAL A 291 7.01 -44.84 20.03
C VAL A 291 8.22 -44.21 19.35
N TYR A 292 8.05 -43.77 18.11
CA TYR A 292 9.12 -43.23 17.29
C TYR A 292 8.86 -41.76 16.96
N PRO A 293 9.80 -40.85 17.28
CA PRO A 293 9.70 -39.45 16.90
C PRO A 293 10.14 -39.24 15.45
N VAL A 294 9.35 -38.49 14.70
CA VAL A 294 9.68 -37.94 13.38
C VAL A 294 9.77 -36.43 13.52
N GLY A 295 10.94 -35.85 13.24
CA GLY A 295 11.09 -34.39 13.23
C GLY A 295 10.30 -33.79 12.07
N VAL A 296 9.53 -32.74 12.32
CA VAL A 296 8.74 -32.04 11.31
C VAL A 296 9.29 -30.64 11.15
N SER A 297 9.60 -30.25 9.91
CA SER A 297 10.03 -28.90 9.59
C SER A 297 9.34 -28.45 8.32
N VAL A 298 8.84 -27.23 8.31
CA VAL A 298 8.45 -26.53 7.08
C VAL A 298 9.45 -25.41 6.85
N LEU A 299 9.90 -25.27 5.61
CA LEU A 299 10.99 -24.40 5.22
C LEU A 299 10.45 -23.40 4.19
N GLU A 300 10.78 -22.12 4.40
CA GLU A 300 10.58 -21.04 3.43
C GLU A 300 11.96 -20.60 2.98
N HIS A 301 12.26 -20.65 1.68
CA HIS A 301 13.60 -20.42 1.17
C HIS A 301 14.66 -21.19 1.98
N ARG A 302 14.48 -22.49 2.27
CA ARG A 302 15.40 -23.29 3.14
C ARG A 302 15.50 -22.86 4.63
N THR A 303 14.78 -21.83 5.07
CA THR A 303 14.76 -21.36 6.46
C THR A 303 13.62 -22.03 7.25
N PRO A 304 13.91 -22.72 8.37
CA PRO A 304 12.89 -23.28 9.25
C PRO A 304 11.92 -22.22 9.79
N GLN A 305 10.62 -22.55 9.71
CA GLN A 305 9.53 -21.67 10.16
C GLN A 305 8.94 -22.11 11.51
N LEU A 306 9.16 -23.39 11.86
CA LEU A 306 8.69 -23.99 13.11
C LEU A 306 9.81 -24.10 14.15
N SER A 307 9.41 -24.38 15.40
CA SER A 307 10.36 -24.80 16.42
C SER A 307 11.03 -26.13 16.06
N ASP A 308 12.30 -26.30 16.42
CA ASP A 308 13.04 -27.56 16.22
C ASP A 308 12.51 -28.71 17.10
N GLY A 309 11.80 -28.38 18.18
CA GLY A 309 11.20 -29.36 19.08
C GLY A 309 9.91 -29.98 18.53
N VAL A 310 9.49 -29.63 17.31
CA VAL A 310 8.30 -30.22 16.68
C VAL A 310 8.61 -31.63 16.22
N HIS A 311 8.02 -32.60 16.91
CA HIS A 311 8.15 -34.03 16.61
C HIS A 311 6.77 -34.68 16.55
N ALA A 312 6.46 -35.30 15.42
CA ALA A 312 5.29 -36.16 15.29
C ALA A 312 5.63 -37.57 15.77
N MET A 313 4.80 -38.13 16.66
CA MET A 313 5.03 -39.47 17.23
C MET A 313 4.19 -40.50 16.51
N TYR A 314 4.76 -41.66 16.18
CA TYR A 314 4.00 -42.81 15.69
C TYR A 314 4.35 -44.10 16.44
N VAL A 315 3.39 -45.04 16.51
CA VAL A 315 3.48 -46.25 17.34
C VAL A 315 3.63 -47.50 16.47
N VAL A 316 4.60 -48.36 16.81
CA VAL A 316 4.78 -49.68 16.19
C VAL A 316 4.75 -50.77 17.24
N GLY A 317 3.97 -51.84 17.02
CA GLY A 317 4.02 -53.06 17.83
C GLY A 317 2.77 -53.50 18.57
N GLY A 318 1.65 -52.75 18.48
CA GLY A 318 0.30 -53.18 18.88
C GLY A 318 -0.05 -53.17 20.38
N GLU A 319 0.90 -52.91 21.28
CA GLU A 319 0.61 -52.81 22.74
C GLU A 319 1.29 -51.59 23.36
N THR A 320 0.68 -50.44 23.16
CA THR A 320 0.64 -49.35 24.14
C THR A 320 -0.73 -48.72 23.98
N THR A 321 -1.36 -48.26 25.06
CA THR A 321 -2.45 -47.27 24.94
C THR A 321 -2.05 -46.26 23.87
N PRO A 322 -2.94 -45.85 22.94
CA PRO A 322 -2.58 -44.90 21.91
C PRO A 322 -1.89 -43.73 22.62
N PHE A 323 -0.64 -43.46 22.23
CA PHE A 323 0.08 -42.30 22.72
C PHE A 323 -0.64 -41.10 22.11
N ALA A 324 -1.79 -40.74 22.68
CA ALA A 324 -2.43 -39.48 22.40
C ALA A 324 -1.44 -38.44 22.90
N TYR A 325 -0.90 -37.65 21.98
CA TYR A 325 -0.05 -36.53 22.34
C TYR A 325 -0.88 -35.57 23.21
N THR A 326 -0.75 -35.67 24.52
CA THR A 326 -1.35 -34.69 25.43
C THR A 326 -0.46 -33.47 25.41
N ARG A 327 -0.97 -32.35 24.87
CA ARG A 327 -0.27 -31.07 24.87
C ARG A 327 0.28 -30.80 26.28
N PRO A 328 1.54 -30.36 26.44
CA PRO A 328 2.04 -29.89 27.72
C PRO A 328 1.04 -28.86 28.28
N THR A 329 0.62 -29.01 29.54
CA THR A 329 -0.34 -28.07 30.18
C THR A 329 0.25 -26.67 30.34
N ASP A 330 1.57 -26.54 30.26
CA ASP A 330 2.29 -25.29 30.40
C ASP A 330 2.58 -24.66 29.04
N LEU A 331 2.03 -23.46 28.83
CA LEU A 331 2.34 -22.61 27.68
C LEU A 331 3.85 -22.36 27.58
N THR A 332 4.40 -22.50 26.37
CA THR A 332 5.80 -22.18 26.08
C THR A 332 6.03 -20.67 26.16
N ARG A 333 7.18 -20.25 26.72
CA ARG A 333 7.46 -18.82 26.94
C ARG A 333 8.88 -18.44 26.54
N VAL A 334 9.00 -17.30 25.86
CA VAL A 334 10.25 -16.61 25.61
C VAL A 334 10.18 -15.24 26.29
N ARG A 335 11.12 -14.96 27.19
CA ARG A 335 11.19 -13.69 27.92
C ARG A 335 12.61 -13.15 27.98
N GLY A 336 12.75 -11.84 27.84
CA GLY A 336 13.99 -11.13 28.19
C GLY A 336 15.15 -11.34 27.21
N ILE A 337 14.86 -11.29 25.91
CA ILE A 337 15.92 -11.19 24.89
C ILE A 337 16.28 -9.72 24.74
N THR A 338 17.47 -9.34 25.15
CA THR A 338 17.99 -7.97 25.00
C THR A 338 19.22 -7.99 24.10
N VAL A 339 19.13 -7.32 22.96
CA VAL A 339 20.24 -7.14 22.02
C VAL A 339 20.54 -5.65 21.91
N ARG A 340 21.79 -5.24 22.15
CA ARG A 340 22.19 -3.84 21.96
C ARG A 340 23.54 -3.70 21.28
N GLN A 341 23.69 -2.68 20.44
CA GLN A 341 24.98 -2.31 19.85
C GLN A 341 25.69 -3.48 19.16
N SER A 342 24.95 -4.43 18.60
CA SER A 342 25.48 -5.71 18.11
C SER A 342 25.36 -5.84 16.60
N VAL A 343 26.16 -6.73 16.00
CA VAL A 343 26.24 -6.93 14.55
C VAL A 343 25.89 -8.37 14.19
N PHE A 344 25.05 -8.52 13.17
CA PHE A 344 24.62 -9.79 12.58
C PHE A 344 24.95 -9.78 11.09
N ASP A 345 25.75 -10.74 10.64
CA ASP A 345 26.30 -10.76 9.27
C ASP A 345 26.51 -12.21 8.80
N GLY A 346 26.17 -12.55 7.57
CA GLY A 346 26.27 -13.92 7.06
C GLY A 346 25.38 -14.91 7.83
N ILE A 347 24.08 -14.62 7.92
CA ILE A 347 23.09 -15.44 8.64
C ILE A 347 22.15 -16.10 7.61
N ASP A 348 22.18 -17.43 7.52
CA ASP A 348 21.36 -18.18 6.57
C ASP A 348 19.87 -18.20 6.93
N GLY A 349 19.53 -18.06 8.21
CA GLY A 349 18.16 -17.96 8.71
C GLY A 349 17.81 -16.53 9.12
N ALA A 350 17.04 -16.41 10.20
CA ALA A 350 16.73 -15.11 10.80
C ALA A 350 17.84 -14.64 11.76
N GLY A 351 18.04 -13.32 11.87
CA GLY A 351 18.95 -12.75 12.86
C GLY A 351 18.52 -13.11 14.29
N VAL A 352 17.27 -12.82 14.63
CA VAL A 352 16.64 -13.27 15.88
C VAL A 352 15.31 -13.95 15.56
N PHE A 353 15.17 -15.22 15.92
CA PHE A 353 13.94 -16.00 15.77
C PHE A 353 13.37 -16.38 17.13
N ALA A 354 12.16 -15.97 17.44
CA ALA A 354 11.44 -16.34 18.65
C ALA A 354 10.11 -17.03 18.31
N ALA A 355 9.90 -18.25 18.82
CA ALA A 355 8.69 -19.02 18.57
C ALA A 355 8.20 -19.71 19.85
N ALA A 356 7.06 -19.25 20.39
CA ALA A 356 6.45 -19.77 21.62
C ALA A 356 4.99 -19.31 21.75
N ASP A 357 4.19 -19.90 22.64
CA ASP A 357 2.84 -19.42 22.93
C ASP A 357 2.86 -17.94 23.38
N ILE A 358 3.83 -17.55 24.21
CA ILE A 358 3.99 -16.17 24.69
C ILE A 358 5.43 -15.70 24.49
N VAL A 359 5.61 -14.62 23.73
CA VAL A 359 6.91 -13.96 23.51
C VAL A 359 6.85 -12.53 24.04
N THR A 360 7.53 -12.22 25.13
CA THR A 360 7.53 -10.85 25.69
C THR A 360 8.93 -10.36 26.03
N GLY A 361 9.12 -9.03 26.01
CA GLY A 361 10.39 -8.42 26.39
C GLY A 361 11.52 -8.72 25.41
N VAL A 362 11.21 -8.83 24.11
CA VAL A 362 12.20 -8.77 23.04
C VAL A 362 12.55 -7.30 22.81
N ARG A 363 13.80 -6.93 23.12
CA ARG A 363 14.30 -5.55 22.99
C ARG A 363 15.56 -5.56 22.16
N ILE A 364 15.55 -4.86 21.04
CA ILE A 364 16.70 -4.76 20.15
C ILE A 364 16.99 -3.28 19.90
N SER A 365 18.21 -2.84 20.19
CA SER A 365 18.60 -1.44 19.99
C SER A 365 19.99 -1.23 19.42
N GLU A 366 20.19 -0.14 18.68
CA GLU A 366 21.50 0.29 18.17
C GLU A 366 22.25 -0.82 17.40
N SER A 367 21.54 -1.77 16.79
CA SER A 367 22.13 -2.99 16.21
C SER A 367 22.02 -3.01 14.69
N ARG A 368 22.93 -3.75 14.04
CA ARG A 368 23.07 -3.81 12.59
C ARG A 368 22.92 -5.22 12.06
N PHE A 369 22.13 -5.38 10.99
CA PHE A 369 21.92 -6.61 10.24
C PHE A 369 22.21 -6.31 8.76
N THR A 370 23.17 -7.00 8.13
CA THR A 370 23.67 -6.64 6.77
C THR A 370 23.61 -7.75 5.73
N ASP A 371 23.65 -9.02 6.14
CA ASP A 371 23.57 -10.18 5.25
C ASP A 371 22.80 -11.28 5.99
N VAL A 372 21.49 -11.05 6.14
CA VAL A 372 20.56 -11.98 6.77
C VAL A 372 19.62 -12.47 5.70
N ARG A 373 19.64 -13.77 5.42
CA ARG A 373 18.91 -14.33 4.27
C ARG A 373 17.41 -14.53 4.56
N GLY A 374 17.04 -14.77 5.82
CA GLY A 374 15.64 -14.79 6.27
C GLY A 374 15.19 -13.44 6.81
N ASP A 375 14.27 -13.45 7.78
CA ASP A 375 13.85 -12.23 8.49
C ASP A 375 15.00 -11.63 9.32
N GLY A 376 15.11 -10.30 9.40
CA GLY A 376 16.05 -9.67 10.35
C GLY A 376 15.71 -10.08 11.79
N VAL A 377 14.43 -9.93 12.14
CA VAL A 377 13.83 -10.42 13.38
C VAL A 377 12.49 -11.06 13.09
N ALA A 378 12.29 -12.27 13.59
CA ALA A 378 11.07 -13.05 13.44
C ALA A 378 10.48 -13.43 14.81
N ILE A 379 9.22 -13.08 15.04
CA ILE A 379 8.45 -13.47 16.22
C ILE A 379 7.20 -14.21 15.77
N ARG A 380 7.03 -15.45 16.24
CA ARG A 380 5.87 -16.31 15.97
C ARG A 380 5.24 -16.72 17.29
N ALA A 381 4.10 -16.12 17.66
CA ALA A 381 3.54 -16.34 19.00
C ALA A 381 2.02 -16.20 19.11
N ALA A 382 1.38 -16.85 20.07
CA ALA A 382 -0.02 -16.53 20.33
C ALA A 382 -0.20 -15.09 20.83
N GLN A 383 0.74 -14.63 21.66
CA GLN A 383 0.82 -13.26 22.18
C GLN A 383 2.25 -12.73 22.09
N SER A 384 2.43 -11.50 21.58
CA SER A 384 3.75 -10.87 21.47
C SER A 384 3.83 -9.44 22.02
N GLU A 385 4.96 -9.11 22.65
CA GLU A 385 5.37 -7.75 23.00
C GLU A 385 6.85 -7.55 22.64
N SER A 386 7.13 -6.58 21.77
CA SER A 386 8.48 -6.32 21.26
C SER A 386 8.75 -4.83 21.03
N SER A 387 10.01 -4.43 21.22
CA SER A 387 10.46 -3.06 20.97
C SER A 387 11.79 -2.98 20.22
N PHE A 388 11.84 -2.12 19.21
CA PHE A 388 12.98 -1.93 18.32
C PHE A 388 13.39 -0.46 18.28
N ARG A 389 14.65 -0.13 18.54
CA ARG A 389 15.11 1.25 18.59
C ARG A 389 16.46 1.49 17.93
N ASP A 390 16.61 2.51 17.10
CA ASP A 390 17.91 2.93 16.54
C ASP A 390 18.64 1.80 15.78
N ASN A 391 17.93 0.83 15.19
CA ASN A 391 18.54 -0.30 14.48
C ASN A 391 18.67 -0.04 12.98
N ARG A 392 19.62 -0.71 12.33
CA ARG A 392 19.74 -0.75 10.86
C ARG A 392 19.63 -2.18 10.35
N LEU A 393 18.57 -2.49 9.62
CA LEU A 393 18.30 -3.84 9.14
C LEU A 393 18.29 -3.90 7.61
N ARG A 394 18.96 -4.93 7.08
CA ARG A 394 18.84 -5.44 5.72
C ARG A 394 18.71 -6.95 5.83
N ALA A 395 17.65 -7.49 5.26
CA ALA A 395 17.25 -8.88 5.40
C ALA A 395 16.58 -9.37 4.11
N GLY A 396 16.76 -10.63 3.73
CA GLY A 396 16.22 -11.17 2.47
C GLY A 396 14.70 -11.32 2.45
N ASP A 397 14.06 -11.40 3.61
CA ASP A 397 12.60 -11.35 3.77
C ASP A 397 12.22 -10.04 4.49
N ALA A 398 11.44 -10.07 5.57
CA ALA A 398 11.10 -8.85 6.30
C ALA A 398 12.23 -8.41 7.24
N GLY A 399 12.42 -7.10 7.37
CA GLY A 399 13.33 -6.57 8.40
C GLY A 399 12.85 -6.98 9.80
N ILE A 400 11.57 -6.75 10.09
CA ILE A 400 10.89 -7.21 11.30
C ILE A 400 9.59 -7.91 10.92
N HIS A 401 9.44 -9.17 11.33
CA HIS A 401 8.26 -9.98 11.11
C HIS A 401 7.65 -10.42 12.45
N VAL A 402 6.38 -10.06 12.67
CA VAL A 402 5.61 -10.52 13.82
C VAL A 402 4.34 -11.22 13.35
N GLU A 403 4.30 -12.54 13.52
CA GLU A 403 3.13 -13.37 13.27
C GLU A 403 2.50 -13.74 14.62
N THR A 404 1.21 -13.44 14.77
CA THR A 404 0.49 -13.75 16.00
C THR A 404 -0.87 -14.39 15.84
N ARG A 405 -1.35 -15.09 16.88
CA ARG A 405 -2.72 -15.64 16.86
C ARG A 405 -3.76 -14.72 17.49
N THR A 406 -3.43 -14.06 18.60
CA THR A 406 -4.42 -13.34 19.42
C THR A 406 -4.09 -11.88 19.71
N GLN A 407 -2.84 -11.57 20.04
CA GLN A 407 -2.48 -10.20 20.41
C GLN A 407 -1.04 -9.89 20.04
N THR A 408 -0.82 -8.69 19.54
CA THR A 408 0.52 -8.15 19.33
C THR A 408 0.63 -6.70 19.79
N THR A 409 1.78 -6.37 20.36
CA THR A 409 2.22 -4.99 20.58
C THR A 409 3.64 -4.86 20.06
N LEU A 410 3.79 -4.01 19.04
CA LEU A 410 5.06 -3.69 18.40
C LEU A 410 5.33 -2.18 18.54
N VAL A 411 6.48 -1.85 19.10
CA VAL A 411 6.96 -0.46 19.19
C VAL A 411 8.28 -0.36 18.44
N ALA A 412 8.33 0.43 17.37
CA ALA A 412 9.58 0.69 16.66
C ALA A 412 9.85 2.20 16.60
N SER A 413 11.05 2.63 17.00
CA SER A 413 11.45 4.03 16.92
C SER A 413 12.83 4.21 16.29
N GLU A 414 12.99 5.17 15.37
CA GLU A 414 14.29 5.58 14.82
C GLU A 414 15.05 4.42 14.12
N ASN A 415 14.34 3.39 13.63
CA ASN A 415 14.97 2.28 12.91
C ASN A 415 15.05 2.60 11.41
N ARG A 416 16.10 2.12 10.75
CA ARG A 416 16.23 2.13 9.29
C ARG A 416 16.18 0.70 8.76
N ILE A 417 15.17 0.39 7.95
CA ILE A 417 15.00 -0.90 7.30
C ILE A 417 14.96 -0.68 5.80
N SER A 418 15.80 -1.39 5.06
CA SER A 418 15.96 -1.20 3.63
C SER A 418 16.47 -2.45 2.94
N GLU A 419 16.28 -2.57 1.62
CA GLU A 419 16.74 -3.71 0.83
C GLU A 419 16.24 -5.02 1.44
N SER A 420 14.97 -5.01 1.87
CA SER A 420 14.22 -6.15 2.38
C SER A 420 12.97 -6.36 1.54
N GLU A 421 12.38 -7.56 1.57
CA GLU A 421 11.12 -7.79 0.88
C GLU A 421 10.04 -6.86 1.44
N THR A 422 10.00 -6.71 2.77
CA THR A 422 9.08 -5.81 3.47
C THR A 422 9.80 -5.18 4.65
N GLY A 423 9.61 -3.89 4.90
CA GLY A 423 10.26 -3.22 6.02
C GLY A 423 9.82 -3.84 7.37
N ILE A 424 8.54 -3.69 7.69
CA ILE A 424 7.92 -4.30 8.88
C ILE A 424 6.66 -5.04 8.44
N ARG A 425 6.58 -6.33 8.78
CA ARG A 425 5.42 -7.18 8.51
C ARG A 425 4.78 -7.64 9.81
N VAL A 426 3.49 -7.35 10.00
CA VAL A 426 2.70 -7.84 11.12
C VAL A 426 1.51 -8.62 10.59
N ARG A 427 1.44 -9.89 10.95
CA ARG A 427 0.34 -10.78 10.57
C ARG A 427 -0.36 -11.27 11.83
N GLN A 428 -1.68 -11.31 11.78
CA GLN A 428 -2.44 -12.04 12.80
C GLN A 428 -3.35 -13.09 12.16
N SER A 429 -3.00 -14.35 12.39
CA SER A 429 -3.72 -15.54 11.94
C SER A 429 -4.88 -15.89 12.90
N GLU A 430 -6.04 -16.28 12.35
CA GLU A 430 -7.30 -16.47 13.11
C GLU A 430 -7.40 -17.83 13.84
N ARG A 431 -8.16 -17.85 14.95
CA ARG A 431 -9.16 -18.91 15.24
C ARG A 431 -10.26 -18.33 16.14
N ARG A 432 -11.37 -17.86 15.54
CA ARG A 432 -12.66 -17.54 16.23
C ARG A 432 -12.66 -16.52 17.38
N VAL A 433 -11.53 -15.92 17.76
CA VAL A 433 -11.41 -14.93 18.85
C VAL A 433 -10.93 -13.60 18.29
N ARG A 434 -11.60 -12.48 18.64
CA ARG A 434 -11.15 -11.13 18.26
C ARG A 434 -9.80 -10.84 18.92
N GLY A 435 -8.81 -10.49 18.10
CA GLY A 435 -7.50 -10.07 18.58
C GLY A 435 -7.31 -8.57 18.58
N VAL A 436 -6.20 -8.12 19.14
CA VAL A 436 -5.79 -6.72 19.09
C VAL A 436 -4.37 -6.61 18.54
N THR A 437 -4.24 -5.79 17.50
CA THR A 437 -2.96 -5.48 16.87
C THR A 437 -2.60 -4.04 17.19
N ARG A 438 -1.59 -3.81 18.05
CA ARG A 438 -1.10 -2.47 18.37
C ARG A 438 0.26 -2.24 17.75
N VAL A 439 0.34 -1.26 16.86
CA VAL A 439 1.60 -0.90 16.18
C VAL A 439 1.88 0.57 16.38
N THR A 440 3.02 0.88 16.99
CA THR A 440 3.52 2.25 17.17
C THR A 440 4.86 2.40 16.46
N LEU A 441 4.88 3.22 15.40
CA LEU A 441 6.08 3.57 14.65
C LEU A 441 6.37 5.07 14.81
N ARG A 442 7.59 5.41 15.25
CA ARG A 442 8.03 6.80 15.37
C ARG A 442 9.42 7.03 14.75
N GLY A 443 9.56 7.95 13.80
CA GLY A 443 10.89 8.32 13.30
C GLY A 443 11.60 7.23 12.49
N ASN A 444 10.90 6.20 12.02
CA ASN A 444 11.53 5.10 11.28
C ASN A 444 11.69 5.46 9.79
N GLU A 445 12.72 4.93 9.16
CA GLU A 445 12.95 4.94 7.72
C GLU A 445 12.72 3.53 7.17
N LEU A 446 11.64 3.30 6.43
CA LEU A 446 11.34 2.03 5.74
C LEU A 446 11.47 2.28 4.23
N VAL A 447 12.67 2.09 3.70
CA VAL A 447 13.05 2.65 2.40
C VAL A 447 13.66 1.62 1.46
N ALA A 448 13.34 1.68 0.17
CA ALA A 448 13.89 0.78 -0.85
C ALA A 448 13.69 -0.71 -0.50
N ASN A 449 12.46 -1.07 -0.09
CA ASN A 449 12.06 -2.47 0.09
C ASN A 449 11.36 -2.98 -1.17
N ASP A 450 11.48 -4.28 -1.47
CA ASP A 450 11.01 -4.84 -2.74
C ASP A 450 9.48 -4.79 -2.89
N ARG A 451 8.74 -4.84 -1.75
CA ARG A 451 7.29 -4.68 -1.69
C ARG A 451 6.93 -3.47 -0.82
N ASN A 452 6.42 -3.70 0.39
CA ASN A 452 5.84 -2.66 1.24
C ASN A 452 6.84 -2.10 2.26
N GLY A 453 6.67 -0.83 2.65
CA GLY A 453 7.33 -0.28 3.83
C GLY A 453 6.80 -0.93 5.12
N LEU A 454 5.52 -0.72 5.42
CA LEU A 454 4.78 -1.36 6.51
C LEU A 454 3.63 -2.20 5.94
N GLU A 455 3.58 -3.48 6.30
CA GLU A 455 2.47 -4.37 5.99
C GLU A 455 1.82 -4.88 7.29
N ILE A 456 0.51 -4.69 7.42
CA ILE A 456 -0.27 -5.28 8.50
C ILE A 456 -1.45 -6.04 7.91
N GLN A 457 -1.47 -7.35 8.12
CA GLN A 457 -2.54 -8.22 7.64
C GLN A 457 -3.21 -8.94 8.81
N SER A 458 -4.53 -8.85 8.88
CA SER A 458 -5.27 -9.59 9.90
C SER A 458 -6.72 -9.85 9.53
N GLU A 459 -7.15 -11.08 9.69
CA GLU A 459 -8.51 -11.48 9.32
C GLU A 459 -9.54 -11.22 10.43
N THR A 460 -9.12 -11.03 11.68
CA THR A 460 -10.03 -10.91 12.85
C THR A 460 -9.66 -9.84 13.87
N SER A 461 -8.54 -9.14 13.69
CA SER A 461 -8.08 -8.19 14.70
C SER A 461 -8.66 -6.80 14.52
N GLU A 462 -8.85 -6.15 15.66
CA GLU A 462 -9.00 -4.71 15.70
C GLU A 462 -7.61 -4.07 15.85
N GLY A 463 -7.18 -3.33 14.84
CA GLY A 463 -5.89 -2.66 14.76
C GLY A 463 -5.91 -1.24 15.32
N GLU A 464 -4.97 -0.92 16.21
CA GLU A 464 -4.68 0.43 16.70
C GLU A 464 -3.29 0.85 16.18
N LEU A 465 -3.24 1.90 15.37
CA LEU A 465 -2.01 2.37 14.74
C LEU A 465 -1.64 3.78 15.20
N LEU A 466 -0.38 3.94 15.59
CA LEU A 466 0.25 5.23 15.83
C LEU A 466 1.49 5.35 14.95
N LEU A 467 1.35 6.05 13.82
CA LEU A 467 2.43 6.31 12.87
C LEU A 467 2.80 7.79 12.95
N ALA A 468 3.97 8.10 13.51
CA ALA A 468 4.42 9.47 13.71
C ALA A 468 5.82 9.75 13.11
N ASN A 469 5.94 10.74 12.24
CA ASN A 469 7.23 11.20 11.71
C ASN A 469 8.09 10.09 11.06
N ASN A 470 7.46 9.11 10.41
CA ASN A 470 8.19 8.06 9.68
C ASN A 470 8.39 8.47 8.21
N THR A 471 9.45 7.97 7.60
CA THR A 471 9.70 8.06 6.16
C THR A 471 9.53 6.67 5.55
N MET A 472 8.69 6.57 4.53
CA MET A 472 8.45 5.33 3.79
C MET A 472 8.54 5.64 2.30
N SER A 473 9.66 5.29 1.68
CA SER A 473 9.94 5.73 0.31
C SER A 473 10.66 4.72 -0.54
N GLU A 474 10.55 4.84 -1.86
CA GLU A 474 11.20 3.97 -2.84
C GLU A 474 10.83 2.48 -2.65
N ASN A 475 9.70 2.16 -2.02
CA ASN A 475 9.25 0.78 -1.86
C ASN A 475 8.54 0.30 -3.15
N GLY A 476 8.67 -0.97 -3.49
CA GLY A 476 8.16 -1.51 -4.76
C GLY A 476 6.64 -1.58 -4.88
N ASP A 477 5.93 -1.68 -3.75
CA ASP A 477 4.47 -1.65 -3.64
C ASP A 477 4.05 -0.40 -2.82
N ASP A 478 3.35 -0.56 -1.69
CA ASP A 478 2.84 0.55 -0.88
C ASP A 478 3.85 1.07 0.16
N GLY A 479 3.74 2.34 0.53
CA GLY A 479 4.37 2.84 1.75
C GLY A 479 3.82 2.12 2.99
N VAL A 480 2.49 2.10 3.11
CA VAL A 480 1.74 1.42 4.17
C VAL A 480 0.58 0.61 3.57
N ALA A 481 0.58 -0.70 3.77
CA ALA A 481 -0.50 -1.60 3.38
C ALA A 481 -1.21 -2.19 4.61
N LEU A 482 -2.49 -1.86 4.81
CA LEU A 482 -3.30 -2.33 5.94
C LEU A 482 -4.48 -3.17 5.47
N SER A 483 -4.52 -4.45 5.87
CA SER A 483 -5.61 -5.38 5.56
C SER A 483 -6.13 -6.08 6.82
N ASN A 484 -6.53 -5.27 7.81
CA ASN A 484 -7.11 -5.76 9.07
C ASN A 484 -8.62 -5.98 8.94
N TRP A 485 -9.20 -6.76 9.86
CA TRP A 485 -10.65 -6.80 10.01
C TRP A 485 -11.20 -5.41 10.31
N ALA A 486 -10.69 -4.76 11.35
CA ALA A 486 -11.06 -3.40 11.69
C ALA A 486 -9.85 -2.55 12.05
N ILE A 487 -9.85 -1.28 11.64
CA ILE A 487 -8.94 -0.25 12.13
C ILE A 487 -9.70 0.70 13.04
N LYS A 488 -9.13 0.99 14.21
CA LYS A 488 -9.74 1.84 15.21
C LYS A 488 -8.76 2.79 15.86
N ASP A 489 -9.27 3.93 16.32
CA ASP A 489 -8.58 4.80 17.28
C ASP A 489 -7.13 5.10 16.86
N SER A 490 -6.95 5.34 15.56
CA SER A 490 -5.66 5.34 14.88
C SER A 490 -5.25 6.73 14.45
N ARG A 491 -3.94 7.01 14.52
CA ARG A 491 -3.35 8.31 14.21
C ARG A 491 -2.14 8.15 13.30
N VAL A 492 -2.18 8.83 12.17
CA VAL A 492 -1.11 8.92 11.18
C VAL A 492 -0.71 10.40 11.08
N SER A 493 0.46 10.79 11.58
CA SER A 493 0.85 12.20 11.57
C SER A 493 2.32 12.50 11.33
N GLY A 494 2.61 13.53 10.54
CA GLY A 494 4.00 13.96 10.31
C GLY A 494 4.80 13.04 9.40
N ASN A 495 4.18 12.03 8.77
CA ASN A 495 4.90 11.04 7.98
C ASN A 495 5.17 11.54 6.56
N GLN A 496 6.24 11.02 5.95
CA GLN A 496 6.63 11.26 4.56
C GLN A 496 6.54 9.93 3.80
N LEU A 497 5.64 9.84 2.82
CA LEU A 497 5.41 8.63 2.04
C LEU A 497 5.51 8.96 0.55
N PHE A 498 6.65 8.65 -0.07
CA PHE A 498 6.91 9.12 -1.43
C PHE A 498 7.71 8.16 -2.30
N ASP A 499 7.61 8.30 -3.62
CA ASP A 499 8.29 7.44 -4.60
C ASP A 499 8.01 5.93 -4.40
N ASN A 500 6.85 5.54 -3.85
CA ASN A 500 6.46 4.12 -3.75
C ASN A 500 5.80 3.64 -5.04
N GLY A 501 5.87 2.35 -5.33
CA GLY A 501 5.38 1.77 -6.59
C GLY A 501 3.87 1.76 -6.74
N ASP A 502 3.13 1.68 -5.63
CA ASP A 502 1.66 1.74 -5.58
C ASP A 502 1.18 2.89 -4.66
N ASP A 503 0.34 2.66 -3.64
CA ASP A 503 -0.20 3.74 -2.82
C ASP A 503 0.80 4.26 -1.77
N GLY A 504 0.68 5.53 -1.40
CA GLY A 504 1.33 6.02 -0.18
C GLY A 504 0.81 5.26 1.05
N ILE A 505 -0.52 5.20 1.21
CA ILE A 505 -1.22 4.45 2.25
C ILE A 505 -2.45 3.75 1.63
N ALA A 506 -2.44 2.43 1.63
CA ALA A 506 -3.57 1.59 1.27
C ALA A 506 -4.23 0.98 2.54
N ILE A 507 -5.55 1.16 2.68
CA ILE A 507 -6.35 0.57 3.76
C ILE A 507 -7.50 -0.25 3.16
N ASP A 508 -7.31 -1.57 3.12
CA ASP A 508 -8.27 -2.57 2.66
C ASP A 508 -8.85 -3.38 3.83
N SER A 509 -9.77 -2.77 4.56
CA SER A 509 -10.31 -3.33 5.81
C SER A 509 -11.83 -3.60 5.74
N HIS A 510 -12.42 -4.27 6.73
CA HIS A 510 -13.89 -4.36 6.78
C HIS A 510 -14.50 -3.10 7.40
N VAL A 511 -13.85 -2.58 8.44
CA VAL A 511 -14.31 -1.42 9.20
C VAL A 511 -13.15 -0.47 9.49
N VAL A 512 -13.36 0.83 9.34
CA VAL A 512 -12.44 1.87 9.78
C VAL A 512 -13.21 2.84 10.68
N ARG A 513 -12.72 3.05 11.90
CA ARG A 513 -13.32 3.97 12.88
C ARG A 513 -12.28 4.88 13.54
N ASN A 514 -12.61 6.16 13.76
CA ASN A 514 -11.75 7.10 14.49
C ASN A 514 -10.31 7.13 13.91
N LEU A 515 -10.18 7.34 12.60
CA LEU A 515 -8.89 7.47 11.93
C LEU A 515 -8.57 8.95 11.73
N THR A 516 -7.42 9.39 12.24
CA THR A 516 -6.93 10.77 12.09
C THR A 516 -5.64 10.81 11.28
N LEU A 517 -5.64 11.59 10.20
CA LEU A 517 -4.48 11.87 9.38
C LEU A 517 -4.13 13.35 9.50
N SER A 518 -2.90 13.67 9.91
CA SER A 518 -2.50 15.08 10.04
C SER A 518 -1.05 15.38 9.71
N ARG A 519 -0.79 16.43 8.91
CA ARG A 519 0.58 16.87 8.60
C ARG A 519 1.42 15.79 7.93
N ASN A 520 0.82 14.92 7.13
CA ASN A 520 1.55 13.96 6.32
C ASN A 520 1.87 14.57 4.95
N ARG A 521 3.02 14.20 4.38
CA ARG A 521 3.40 14.47 3.00
C ARG A 521 3.38 13.16 2.24
N ILE A 522 2.53 13.05 1.23
CA ILE A 522 2.38 11.83 0.41
C ILE A 522 2.56 12.23 -1.06
N ALA A 523 3.67 11.85 -1.69
CA ALA A 523 4.00 12.39 -3.01
C ALA A 523 4.64 11.39 -3.99
N ASP A 524 4.48 11.62 -5.29
CA ASP A 524 5.17 10.86 -6.36
C ASP A 524 4.95 9.33 -6.31
N ASN A 525 3.85 8.85 -5.70
CA ASN A 525 3.57 7.41 -5.64
C ASN A 525 2.93 6.91 -6.94
N GLY A 526 3.22 5.66 -7.30
CA GLY A 526 2.78 5.02 -8.55
C GLY A 526 1.30 4.66 -8.59
N GLY A 527 0.65 4.61 -7.43
CA GLY A 527 -0.78 4.52 -7.18
C GLY A 527 -1.35 5.85 -6.66
N GLY A 528 -2.28 5.81 -5.73
CA GLY A 528 -2.87 6.95 -5.02
C GLY A 528 -2.07 7.43 -3.80
N GLY A 529 -2.55 8.51 -3.19
CA GLY A 529 -1.98 9.05 -1.95
C GLY A 529 -2.44 8.25 -0.73
N LEU A 530 -3.69 8.46 -0.33
CA LEU A 530 -4.39 7.67 0.69
C LEU A 530 -5.65 7.04 0.06
N ASP A 531 -5.71 5.72 0.03
CA ASP A 531 -6.92 4.97 -0.30
C ASP A 531 -7.48 4.23 0.93
N VAL A 532 -8.70 4.59 1.32
CA VAL A 532 -9.47 3.87 2.33
C VAL A 532 -10.61 3.16 1.63
N SER A 533 -10.45 1.87 1.41
CA SER A 533 -11.44 1.01 0.76
C SER A 533 -11.94 -0.05 1.74
N VAL A 534 -13.22 0.06 2.15
CA VAL A 534 -13.76 -0.86 3.16
C VAL A 534 -14.98 -1.65 2.72
N ARG A 535 -15.12 -2.85 3.25
CA ARG A 535 -16.26 -3.74 2.92
C ARG A 535 -17.57 -3.36 3.61
N ALA A 536 -17.54 -2.64 4.73
CA ALA A 536 -18.74 -2.36 5.53
C ALA A 536 -18.88 -0.90 5.99
N LEU A 537 -17.95 -0.37 6.78
CA LEU A 537 -18.17 0.91 7.43
C LEU A 537 -16.91 1.74 7.54
N VAL A 538 -16.96 2.97 7.00
CA VAL A 538 -16.05 4.05 7.39
C VAL A 538 -16.78 4.98 8.33
N ARG A 539 -16.18 5.28 9.49
CA ARG A 539 -16.77 6.20 10.47
C ARG A 539 -15.72 7.08 11.14
N ASP A 540 -16.03 8.36 11.32
CA ASP A 540 -15.17 9.29 12.08
C ASP A 540 -13.74 9.35 11.51
N VAL A 541 -13.63 9.64 10.22
CA VAL A 541 -12.33 9.83 9.54
C VAL A 541 -12.05 11.32 9.38
N ALA A 542 -10.88 11.77 9.81
CA ALA A 542 -10.45 13.15 9.68
C ALA A 542 -9.08 13.25 8.99
N ALA A 543 -9.00 14.00 7.89
CA ALA A 543 -7.75 14.35 7.21
C ALA A 543 -7.51 15.86 7.32
N THR A 544 -6.45 16.26 8.01
CA THR A 544 -6.18 17.68 8.30
C THR A 544 -4.76 18.11 7.99
N ASN A 545 -4.57 19.22 7.27
CA ASN A 545 -3.24 19.78 7.01
C ASN A 545 -2.26 18.78 6.38
N ASN A 546 -2.71 17.92 5.46
CA ASN A 546 -1.84 17.01 4.72
C ASN A 546 -1.51 17.59 3.34
N THR A 547 -0.33 17.27 2.82
CA THR A 547 0.07 17.56 1.44
C THR A 547 0.12 16.24 0.69
N ILE A 548 -0.75 16.05 -0.30
CA ILE A 548 -0.84 14.86 -1.11
C ILE A 548 -0.73 15.27 -2.58
N SER A 549 0.42 15.02 -3.21
CA SER A 549 0.71 15.55 -4.54
C SER A 549 1.34 14.55 -5.50
N ASP A 550 1.17 14.77 -6.81
CA ASP A 550 1.93 14.07 -7.86
C ASP A 550 1.77 12.53 -7.87
N ASN A 551 0.71 12.01 -7.25
CA ASN A 551 0.42 10.57 -7.26
C ASN A 551 -0.35 10.20 -8.53
N ARG A 552 -0.15 9.00 -9.08
CA ARG A 552 -0.83 8.60 -10.34
C ARG A 552 -2.32 8.30 -10.16
N GLY A 553 -2.76 8.02 -8.94
CA GLY A 553 -4.14 7.70 -8.55
C GLY A 553 -4.88 8.88 -7.89
N HIS A 554 -5.85 8.58 -7.03
CA HIS A 554 -6.56 9.58 -6.25
C HIS A 554 -5.65 10.15 -5.14
N ALA A 555 -5.82 11.43 -4.78
CA ALA A 555 -5.08 11.99 -3.65
C ALA A 555 -5.61 11.43 -2.32
N LEU A 556 -6.90 11.66 -2.05
CA LEU A 556 -7.60 11.14 -0.87
C LEU A 556 -8.89 10.44 -1.30
N ALA A 557 -8.94 9.11 -1.15
CA ALA A 557 -10.11 8.30 -1.42
C ALA A 557 -10.67 7.65 -0.14
N VAL A 558 -11.97 7.77 0.06
CA VAL A 558 -12.74 7.13 1.13
C VAL A 558 -13.95 6.43 0.53
N ARG A 559 -13.89 5.11 0.49
CA ARG A 559 -14.86 4.25 -0.18
C ARG A 559 -15.34 3.15 0.75
N SER A 560 -16.62 2.82 0.64
CA SER A 560 -17.22 1.69 1.33
C SER A 560 -18.16 0.94 0.40
N ASP A 561 -18.22 -0.38 0.52
CA ASP A 561 -19.22 -1.21 -0.14
C ASP A 561 -20.62 -1.08 0.49
N LEU A 562 -20.74 -0.39 1.62
CA LEU A 562 -22.00 -0.25 2.36
C LEU A 562 -22.24 1.18 2.88
N LEU A 563 -21.44 1.70 3.82
CA LEU A 563 -21.68 3.01 4.46
C LEU A 563 -20.40 3.82 4.74
N VAL A 564 -20.51 5.15 4.62
CA VAL A 564 -19.47 6.15 4.98
C VAL A 564 -20.09 7.28 5.81
N HIS A 565 -19.74 7.38 7.09
CA HIS A 565 -20.35 8.32 8.03
C HIS A 565 -19.33 9.22 8.74
N ARG A 566 -19.50 10.55 8.67
CA ARG A 566 -18.63 11.55 9.31
C ARG A 566 -17.19 11.48 8.80
N VAL A 567 -17.00 12.07 7.63
CA VAL A 567 -15.70 12.36 7.04
C VAL A 567 -15.45 13.86 7.11
N ALA A 568 -14.29 14.26 7.64
CA ALA A 568 -13.86 15.66 7.71
C ALA A 568 -12.51 15.83 7.00
N VAL A 569 -12.45 16.70 6.01
CA VAL A 569 -11.25 17.00 5.23
C VAL A 569 -11.00 18.50 5.32
N ALA A 570 -9.92 18.92 5.99
CA ALA A 570 -9.65 20.35 6.18
C ALA A 570 -8.19 20.78 6.10
N GLY A 571 -7.91 21.91 5.45
CA GLY A 571 -6.57 22.47 5.39
C GLY A 571 -5.59 21.66 4.52
N ASN A 572 -6.05 20.76 3.65
CA ASN A 572 -5.17 19.88 2.89
C ASN A 572 -4.83 20.45 1.51
N ASP A 573 -3.60 20.21 1.06
CA ASP A 573 -3.13 20.45 -0.30
C ASP A 573 -3.19 19.14 -1.06
N LEU A 574 -4.14 18.99 -1.98
CA LEU A 574 -4.41 17.81 -2.79
C LEU A 574 -4.16 18.18 -4.25
N THR A 575 -2.90 18.14 -4.69
CA THR A 575 -2.46 18.80 -5.93
C THR A 575 -1.83 17.87 -6.96
N ASN A 576 -2.07 18.08 -8.25
CA ASN A 576 -1.43 17.32 -9.33
C ASN A 576 -1.56 15.78 -9.26
N ASN A 577 -2.67 15.25 -8.73
CA ASN A 577 -2.88 13.81 -8.68
C ASN A 577 -3.63 13.33 -9.94
N GLY A 578 -3.24 12.19 -10.49
CA GLY A 578 -3.81 11.66 -11.73
C GLY A 578 -5.31 11.37 -11.64
N GLY A 579 -5.83 11.07 -10.45
CA GLY A 579 -7.25 10.82 -10.19
C GLY A 579 -7.97 12.01 -9.55
N ALA A 580 -8.88 11.71 -8.63
CA ALA A 580 -9.62 12.72 -7.89
C ALA A 580 -8.77 13.33 -6.78
N GLY A 581 -8.85 14.65 -6.58
CA GLY A 581 -8.32 15.30 -5.39
C GLY A 581 -8.96 14.73 -4.12
N LEU A 582 -10.30 14.71 -4.07
CA LEU A 582 -11.05 14.05 -3.00
C LEU A 582 -12.16 13.17 -3.57
N LEU A 583 -12.15 11.88 -3.23
CA LEU A 583 -13.21 10.93 -3.55
C LEU A 583 -13.84 10.40 -2.26
N VAL A 584 -15.13 10.66 -2.06
CA VAL A 584 -15.93 10.05 -1.00
C VAL A 584 -17.10 9.32 -1.63
N SER A 585 -17.15 8.00 -1.49
CA SER A 585 -18.15 7.19 -2.21
C SER A 585 -18.72 6.06 -1.36
N THR A 586 -20.04 6.00 -1.31
CA THR A 586 -20.80 4.86 -0.80
C THR A 586 -21.91 4.50 -1.80
N PRO A 587 -22.23 3.21 -1.98
CA PRO A 587 -23.32 2.80 -2.85
C PRO A 587 -24.69 3.16 -2.29
N LEU A 588 -24.81 3.44 -0.98
CA LEU A 588 -26.08 3.75 -0.32
C LEU A 588 -26.18 5.24 0.03
N THR A 589 -27.31 5.84 -0.35
CA THR A 589 -27.72 7.18 0.07
C THR A 589 -28.18 7.15 1.53
N HIS A 590 -27.52 7.91 2.40
CA HIS A 590 -27.83 7.94 3.83
C HIS A 590 -27.42 9.30 4.45
N ASN A 591 -27.84 9.58 5.68
CA ASN A 591 -27.53 10.83 6.42
C ASN A 591 -26.07 10.89 6.92
N GLY A 592 -25.13 10.44 6.10
CA GLY A 592 -23.70 10.57 6.31
C GLY A 592 -23.29 12.04 6.23
N ARG A 593 -22.48 12.48 7.19
CA ARG A 593 -21.90 13.83 7.20
C ARG A 593 -20.55 13.85 6.48
N LEU A 594 -20.39 14.76 5.54
CA LEU A 594 -19.14 15.10 4.87
C LEU A 594 -18.86 16.58 5.07
N SER A 595 -17.68 16.94 5.59
CA SER A 595 -17.22 18.32 5.71
C SER A 595 -15.91 18.48 4.97
N VAL A 596 -15.85 19.39 4.00
CA VAL A 596 -14.68 19.71 3.18
C VAL A 596 -14.45 21.21 3.26
N THR A 597 -13.41 21.63 4.00
CA THR A 597 -13.18 23.05 4.28
C THR A 597 -11.73 23.47 4.20
N ASP A 598 -11.40 24.63 3.64
CA ASP A 598 -10.01 25.13 3.61
C ASP A 598 -9.04 24.23 2.85
N ASN A 599 -9.47 23.52 1.81
CA ASN A 599 -8.57 22.65 1.04
C ASN A 599 -8.22 23.25 -0.32
N VAL A 600 -7.03 22.91 -0.81
CA VAL A 600 -6.55 23.23 -2.15
C VAL A 600 -6.60 21.95 -2.99
N LEU A 601 -7.58 21.85 -3.89
CA LEU A 601 -7.78 20.74 -4.83
C LEU A 601 -7.46 21.24 -6.23
N VAL A 602 -6.19 21.16 -6.61
CA VAL A 602 -5.67 21.81 -7.82
C VAL A 602 -5.02 20.81 -8.76
N ALA A 603 -5.21 20.98 -10.07
CA ALA A 603 -4.50 20.19 -11.08
C ALA A 603 -4.69 18.67 -11.02
N ASN A 604 -5.78 18.19 -10.42
CA ASN A 604 -6.08 16.75 -10.39
C ASN A 604 -6.82 16.30 -11.68
N GLY A 605 -7.00 15.01 -11.90
CA GLY A 605 -7.86 14.49 -12.97
C GLY A 605 -9.36 14.77 -12.74
N TYR A 606 -9.76 14.84 -11.46
CA TYR A 606 -11.07 15.29 -10.99
C TYR A 606 -10.89 16.11 -9.70
N GLY A 607 -11.73 17.11 -9.44
CA GLY A 607 -11.65 17.86 -8.18
C GLY A 607 -12.22 17.06 -7.01
N LEU A 608 -13.45 17.38 -6.62
CA LEU A 608 -14.20 16.74 -5.54
C LEU A 608 -15.29 15.83 -6.10
N VAL A 609 -15.33 14.58 -5.69
CA VAL A 609 -16.39 13.62 -6.01
C VAL A 609 -17.01 13.09 -4.72
N ALA A 610 -18.28 13.38 -4.49
CA ALA A 610 -19.05 12.92 -3.33
C ALA A 610 -20.29 12.13 -3.75
N ARG A 611 -20.42 10.89 -3.29
CA ARG A 611 -21.53 9.98 -3.62
C ARG A 611 -22.17 9.35 -2.38
N GLY A 612 -23.49 9.52 -2.26
CA GLY A 612 -24.35 8.83 -1.28
C GLY A 612 -24.35 9.40 0.15
N THR A 613 -23.63 10.47 0.43
CA THR A 613 -23.73 11.22 1.70
C THR A 613 -24.71 12.39 1.56
N LEU A 614 -25.81 12.38 2.31
CA LEU A 614 -26.87 13.41 2.23
C LEU A 614 -26.57 14.72 2.98
N ASN A 615 -25.51 14.78 3.80
CA ASN A 615 -25.16 15.98 4.54
C ASN A 615 -23.73 16.40 4.19
N ALA A 616 -23.55 17.05 3.05
CA ALA A 616 -22.25 17.50 2.58
C ALA A 616 -22.13 19.03 2.72
N THR A 617 -21.10 19.47 3.43
CA THR A 617 -20.70 20.88 3.54
C THR A 617 -19.33 21.05 2.89
N VAL A 618 -19.28 21.82 1.80
CA VAL A 618 -18.06 22.13 1.02
C VAL A 618 -17.92 23.65 1.02
N GLN A 619 -16.94 24.19 1.75
CA GLN A 619 -16.77 25.64 1.88
C GLN A 619 -15.33 26.10 1.98
N ARG A 620 -15.02 27.27 1.42
CA ARG A 620 -13.68 27.89 1.46
C ARG A 620 -12.60 26.96 0.91
N ASN A 621 -12.90 26.26 -0.19
CA ASN A 621 -11.93 25.43 -0.88
C ASN A 621 -11.53 26.08 -2.21
N ASP A 622 -10.27 25.91 -2.59
CA ASP A 622 -9.77 26.23 -3.92
C ASP A 622 -9.84 24.96 -4.76
N ILE A 623 -10.87 24.81 -5.60
CA ILE A 623 -11.05 23.69 -6.51
C ILE A 623 -10.77 24.22 -7.91
N VAL A 624 -9.55 24.01 -8.43
CA VAL A 624 -9.09 24.78 -9.60
C VAL A 624 -8.31 23.93 -10.59
N PHE A 625 -8.59 24.12 -11.89
CA PHE A 625 -7.85 23.48 -12.99
C PHE A 625 -7.70 21.95 -12.84
N ASN A 626 -8.72 21.26 -12.32
CA ASN A 626 -8.70 19.80 -12.20
C ASN A 626 -8.92 19.12 -13.57
N THR A 627 -7.94 19.32 -14.47
CA THR A 627 -7.91 18.89 -15.87
C THR A 627 -6.56 18.26 -16.22
N ASN A 628 -5.94 17.51 -15.29
CA ASN A 628 -4.59 16.97 -15.47
C ASN A 628 -4.47 16.25 -16.83
N SER A 629 -3.60 16.77 -17.69
CA SER A 629 -3.48 16.29 -19.08
C SER A 629 -2.37 15.26 -19.28
N HIS A 630 -1.51 15.10 -18.27
CA HIS A 630 -0.29 14.30 -18.34
C HIS A 630 -0.47 12.87 -17.81
N VAL A 631 -1.47 12.64 -16.96
CA VAL A 631 -1.85 11.31 -16.46
C VAL A 631 -3.25 10.96 -16.94
N ARG A 632 -3.45 9.71 -17.38
CA ARG A 632 -4.79 9.22 -17.69
C ARG A 632 -5.53 8.94 -16.38
N PRO A 633 -6.62 9.65 -16.06
CA PRO A 633 -7.27 9.46 -14.77
C PRO A 633 -7.89 8.07 -14.62
N PRO A 634 -7.81 7.46 -13.42
CA PRO A 634 -8.61 6.28 -13.10
C PRO A 634 -10.10 6.57 -13.35
N PRO A 635 -10.80 5.76 -14.16
CA PRO A 635 -12.16 6.09 -14.57
C PRO A 635 -13.14 6.03 -13.40
N LEU A 636 -13.92 7.10 -13.24
CA LEU A 636 -15.04 7.15 -12.31
C LEU A 636 -16.36 6.97 -13.05
N PRO A 637 -17.17 5.93 -12.73
CA PRO A 637 -18.41 5.67 -13.46
C PRO A 637 -19.35 6.88 -13.42
N GLY A 638 -19.73 7.40 -14.59
CA GLY A 638 -20.65 8.54 -14.72
C GLY A 638 -20.07 9.90 -14.34
N VAL A 639 -18.73 10.04 -14.30
CA VAL A 639 -18.06 11.33 -14.11
C VAL A 639 -16.98 11.49 -15.16
N ASP A 640 -17.08 12.55 -15.94
CA ASP A 640 -16.10 12.87 -16.97
C ASP A 640 -14.84 13.48 -16.33
N PRO A 641 -13.63 13.08 -16.77
CA PRO A 641 -12.39 13.78 -16.40
C PRO A 641 -12.51 15.28 -16.69
N GLY A 642 -11.87 16.11 -15.87
CA GLY A 642 -12.03 17.56 -15.99
C GLY A 642 -13.18 18.14 -15.16
N THR A 643 -13.91 17.32 -14.38
CA THR A 643 -15.01 17.78 -13.53
C THR A 643 -14.48 18.35 -12.21
N GLY A 644 -14.87 19.59 -11.87
CA GLY A 644 -14.48 20.27 -10.62
C GLY A 644 -15.18 19.69 -9.39
N VAL A 645 -16.51 19.71 -9.37
CA VAL A 645 -17.33 19.17 -8.27
C VAL A 645 -18.40 18.24 -8.79
N TYR A 646 -18.45 17.01 -8.30
CA TYR A 646 -19.51 16.05 -8.59
C TYR A 646 -20.23 15.63 -7.31
N ILE A 647 -21.54 15.88 -7.26
CA ILE A 647 -22.40 15.47 -6.15
C ILE A 647 -23.48 14.53 -6.66
N ALA A 648 -23.53 13.33 -6.10
CA ALA A 648 -24.56 12.36 -6.44
C ALA A 648 -25.05 11.53 -5.26
N GLU A 649 -26.20 10.90 -5.46
CA GLU A 649 -26.71 9.87 -4.58
C GLU A 649 -25.99 8.52 -4.80
N GLY A 650 -26.16 7.59 -3.87
CA GLY A 650 -25.65 6.24 -3.97
C GLY A 650 -26.46 5.43 -4.99
N PRO A 651 -25.82 4.71 -5.93
CA PRO A 651 -26.52 3.97 -7.00
C PRO A 651 -27.35 2.77 -6.53
N ARG A 652 -27.22 2.32 -5.27
CA ARG A 652 -27.91 1.12 -4.74
C ARG A 652 -29.10 1.44 -3.84
N GLY A 653 -29.52 2.70 -3.73
CA GLY A 653 -30.71 3.10 -2.97
C GLY A 653 -30.40 3.72 -1.61
N ALA A 654 -31.37 3.70 -0.68
CA ALA A 654 -31.26 4.34 0.64
C ALA A 654 -31.50 3.37 1.81
N VAL A 655 -30.90 3.66 2.97
CA VAL A 655 -31.08 2.90 4.23
C VAL A 655 -32.15 3.54 5.10
N LEU A 656 -33.11 2.73 5.56
CA LEU A 656 -34.10 3.11 6.58
C LEU A 656 -33.99 2.24 7.83
N ASP A 657 -34.07 2.89 9.00
CA ASP A 657 -34.34 2.26 10.29
C ASP A 657 -35.86 2.12 10.48
N GLN A 658 -36.36 0.94 10.89
CA GLN A 658 -37.77 0.72 11.21
C GLN A 658 -37.91 0.70 12.72
N SER A 659 -38.69 1.64 13.24
CA SER A 659 -39.02 1.71 14.66
C SER A 659 -39.91 0.56 15.15
N ASP A 660 -40.58 -0.15 14.25
CA ASP A 660 -41.42 -1.34 14.52
C ASP A 660 -41.19 -2.41 13.43
N PRO A 661 -40.51 -3.54 13.73
CA PRO A 661 -40.16 -4.58 12.76
C PRO A 661 -41.37 -5.41 12.26
N ASP A 662 -42.52 -5.32 12.94
CA ASP A 662 -43.71 -6.14 12.69
C ASP A 662 -44.79 -5.43 11.84
N ALA A 663 -44.64 -4.14 11.53
CA ALA A 663 -45.60 -3.38 10.71
C ALA A 663 -45.56 -3.82 9.22
N PRO A 664 -46.72 -4.13 8.58
CA PRO A 664 -46.74 -4.55 7.18
C PRO A 664 -46.37 -3.39 6.22
N PHE A 665 -45.57 -3.67 5.19
CA PHE A 665 -45.04 -2.67 4.23
C PHE A 665 -46.08 -1.73 3.61
N ALA A 666 -47.31 -2.20 3.41
CA ALA A 666 -48.40 -1.38 2.90
C ALA A 666 -48.76 -0.21 3.84
N GLU A 667 -48.46 -0.32 5.14
CA GLU A 667 -48.65 0.76 6.11
C GLU A 667 -47.45 1.71 6.14
N LEU A 668 -46.29 1.23 5.67
CA LEU A 668 -45.04 1.98 5.60
C LEU A 668 -44.89 2.85 4.35
N VAL A 669 -45.72 2.69 3.32
CA VAL A 669 -45.65 3.51 2.08
C VAL A 669 -46.90 4.36 1.92
N ALA A 670 -46.73 5.68 2.04
CA ALA A 670 -47.82 6.64 1.92
C ALA A 670 -48.32 6.80 0.47
N ASN A 671 -47.43 6.63 -0.53
CA ASN A 671 -47.75 6.78 -1.95
C ASN A 671 -48.05 5.41 -2.62
N PRO A 672 -49.30 5.13 -3.06
CA PRO A 672 -49.67 3.86 -3.68
C PRO A 672 -48.93 3.53 -4.98
N GLN A 673 -48.47 4.54 -5.73
CA GLN A 673 -47.76 4.35 -7.00
C GLN A 673 -46.36 3.77 -6.79
N LEU A 674 -45.72 4.09 -5.67
CA LEU A 674 -44.39 3.60 -5.29
C LEU A 674 -44.37 2.21 -4.69
N ARG A 675 -45.51 1.70 -4.19
CA ARG A 675 -45.61 0.32 -3.70
C ARG A 675 -45.26 -0.72 -4.77
N GLN A 676 -45.38 -0.36 -6.05
CA GLN A 676 -45.07 -1.24 -7.18
C GLN A 676 -43.64 -1.05 -7.71
N GLN A 677 -42.92 -0.01 -7.25
CA GLN A 677 -41.60 0.38 -7.77
C GLN A 677 -40.49 0.24 -6.71
N ILE A 678 -40.86 0.14 -5.43
CA ILE A 678 -39.93 -0.04 -4.31
C ILE A 678 -39.70 -1.52 -4.04
N GLU A 679 -38.44 -1.95 -4.11
CA GLU A 679 -38.02 -3.25 -3.59
C GLU A 679 -37.32 -3.07 -2.24
N ILE A 680 -37.80 -3.80 -1.22
CA ILE A 680 -37.15 -3.86 0.09
C ILE A 680 -36.26 -5.09 0.13
N THR A 681 -34.96 -4.86 0.33
CA THR A 681 -34.07 -5.91 0.85
C THR A 681 -33.84 -5.66 2.33
N ARG A 682 -34.28 -6.60 3.18
CA ARG A 682 -33.91 -6.61 4.60
C ARG A 682 -32.47 -7.07 4.71
N LEU A 683 -31.59 -6.23 5.25
CA LEU A 683 -30.21 -6.65 5.51
C LEU A 683 -30.15 -7.64 6.69
N TRP A 684 -30.93 -7.43 7.76
CA TRP A 684 -30.91 -8.24 9.00
C TRP A 684 -32.29 -8.29 9.71
N GLY A 685 -32.37 -9.02 10.84
CA GLY A 685 -33.53 -9.16 11.74
C GLY A 685 -34.20 -7.84 12.13
N ASP A 686 -33.82 -7.22 13.27
CA ASP A 686 -34.47 -6.01 13.83
C ASP A 686 -34.11 -4.70 13.08
N THR A 687 -33.94 -4.79 11.76
CA THR A 687 -33.95 -3.74 10.71
C THR A 687 -32.63 -3.25 10.10
N VAL A 688 -32.56 -3.33 8.75
CA VAL A 688 -32.28 -2.22 7.80
C VAL A 688 -32.98 -2.60 6.48
N ALA A 689 -33.86 -1.73 5.96
CA ALA A 689 -34.45 -1.89 4.64
C ALA A 689 -33.70 -1.03 3.62
N VAL A 690 -33.10 -1.65 2.60
CA VAL A 690 -32.59 -0.94 1.42
C VAL A 690 -33.75 -0.71 0.46
N LEU A 691 -34.04 0.55 0.12
CA LEU A 691 -35.08 0.92 -0.84
C LEU A 691 -34.47 1.28 -2.19
N ARG A 692 -34.94 0.63 -3.26
CA ARG A 692 -34.58 0.95 -4.65
C ARG A 692 -35.83 1.24 -5.47
N THR A 693 -35.77 2.25 -6.33
CA THR A 693 -36.86 2.68 -7.23
C THR A 693 -36.67 2.21 -8.69
N ASP A 694 -35.54 1.56 -9.00
CA ASP A 694 -35.13 1.18 -10.35
C ASP A 694 -35.44 -0.29 -10.72
N GLY A 695 -36.00 -1.08 -9.81
CA GLY A 695 -36.54 -2.42 -10.08
C GLY A 695 -35.52 -3.53 -10.41
N VAL A 696 -34.21 -3.31 -10.26
CA VAL A 696 -33.16 -4.33 -10.50
C VAL A 696 -32.46 -4.68 -9.18
N SER A 697 -33.02 -5.55 -8.35
CA SER A 697 -32.30 -6.07 -7.19
C SER A 697 -31.07 -6.88 -7.60
N HIS A 698 -29.96 -6.63 -6.89
CA HIS A 698 -28.90 -7.62 -6.74
C HIS A 698 -28.92 -8.02 -5.27
N VAL A 699 -29.69 -9.05 -4.95
CA VAL A 699 -29.58 -9.73 -3.67
C VAL A 699 -28.30 -10.56 -3.75
N ARG A 700 -27.25 -10.17 -3.04
CA ARG A 700 -26.11 -11.08 -2.85
C ARG A 700 -26.58 -12.25 -1.99
N SER A 701 -26.39 -13.46 -2.50
CA SER A 701 -26.56 -14.68 -1.70
C SER A 701 -25.65 -14.62 -0.48
N THR A 702 -26.17 -15.06 0.67
CA THR A 702 -25.43 -15.18 1.93
C THR A 702 -24.21 -16.10 1.81
N THR A 703 -24.07 -16.90 0.76
CA THR A 703 -22.93 -17.80 0.53
C THR A 703 -21.78 -17.20 -0.29
N GLU A 704 -22.01 -16.15 -1.07
CA GLU A 704 -20.96 -15.48 -1.89
C GLU A 704 -20.60 -14.08 -1.37
N GLY A 705 -21.21 -13.68 -0.24
CA GLY A 705 -21.06 -12.36 0.35
C GLY A 705 -21.32 -12.34 1.85
N ALA A 706 -20.98 -13.41 2.57
CA ALA A 706 -21.05 -13.44 4.03
C ALA A 706 -20.02 -12.49 4.64
N VAL A 707 -20.28 -11.18 4.58
CA VAL A 707 -19.95 -10.35 5.73
C VAL A 707 -20.78 -10.94 6.86
N ASP A 708 -20.15 -11.73 7.73
CA ASP A 708 -20.79 -12.22 8.96
C ASP A 708 -20.93 -11.03 9.90
N ILE A 709 -21.87 -10.13 9.59
CA ILE A 709 -22.12 -8.86 10.28
C ILE A 709 -22.59 -9.09 11.72
N ARG A 710 -22.97 -10.34 12.08
CA ARG A 710 -23.12 -10.77 13.48
C ARG A 710 -21.82 -10.61 14.29
N ARG A 711 -20.66 -10.55 13.63
CA ARG A 711 -19.35 -10.22 14.22
C ARG A 711 -19.01 -8.73 14.16
N VAL A 712 -19.83 -7.85 13.56
CA VAL A 712 -19.78 -6.38 13.69
C VAL A 712 -20.65 -5.98 14.89
N ASP A 713 -20.35 -6.57 16.05
CA ASP A 713 -21.12 -6.39 17.27
C ASP A 713 -21.12 -4.91 17.72
N GLY A 714 -22.32 -4.32 17.81
CA GLY A 714 -22.63 -3.07 18.53
C GLY A 714 -22.73 -1.75 17.76
N THR A 715 -22.30 -1.64 16.49
CA THR A 715 -22.10 -0.30 15.88
C THR A 715 -22.41 -0.14 14.39
N LEU A 716 -23.17 -1.04 13.76
CA LEU A 716 -23.95 -0.55 12.63
C LEU A 716 -24.93 0.45 13.23
N PRO A 717 -24.89 1.74 12.85
CA PRO A 717 -25.84 2.68 13.38
C PRO A 717 -27.23 2.27 12.85
N THR A 718 -27.95 1.47 13.63
CA THR A 718 -29.42 1.43 13.55
C THR A 718 -29.94 2.84 13.82
N GLY A 719 -29.24 3.64 14.63
CA GLY A 719 -29.50 5.07 14.82
C GLY A 719 -29.09 6.01 13.67
N VAL A 720 -29.46 5.75 12.41
CA VAL A 720 -29.55 6.83 11.41
C VAL A 720 -30.85 7.59 11.67
N GLU A 721 -30.84 8.40 12.73
CA GLU A 721 -31.97 9.27 13.06
C GLU A 721 -32.07 10.35 11.97
N LEU A 722 -33.10 10.26 11.13
CA LEU A 722 -33.56 11.40 10.33
C LEU A 722 -34.19 12.41 11.30
N SER A 723 -33.34 13.20 11.97
CA SER A 723 -33.80 14.16 12.97
C SER A 723 -34.65 15.25 12.33
N TYR A 724 -35.93 15.28 12.71
CA TYR A 724 -36.90 16.32 12.42
C TYR A 724 -36.72 17.45 13.44
N ALA A 725 -35.92 18.46 13.12
CA ALA A 725 -36.03 19.75 13.76
C ALA A 725 -36.25 20.81 12.68
N ASN A 726 -37.35 21.57 12.81
CA ASN A 726 -37.84 22.61 11.91
C ASN A 726 -36.76 23.59 11.41
N ALA A 727 -36.07 23.20 10.35
CA ALA A 727 -35.45 23.98 9.31
C ALA A 727 -35.29 22.98 8.17
N THR A 728 -35.56 23.33 6.92
CA THR A 728 -34.99 22.58 5.78
C THR A 728 -33.54 23.03 5.71
N PRO A 729 -32.55 22.34 6.33
CA PRO A 729 -31.17 22.76 6.18
C PRO A 729 -30.76 22.34 4.77
N ASP A 730 -29.97 23.17 4.09
CA ASP A 730 -29.37 22.80 2.81
C ASP A 730 -28.52 21.54 3.00
N ARG A 731 -29.10 20.39 2.65
CA ARG A 731 -28.50 19.04 2.80
C ARG A 731 -27.17 18.94 2.07
N PHE A 732 -27.08 19.66 0.97
CA PHE A 732 -25.84 19.90 0.26
C PHE A 732 -25.59 21.40 0.25
N ARG A 733 -24.54 21.83 0.95
CA ARG A 733 -24.07 23.21 0.94
C ARG A 733 -22.67 23.25 0.34
N VAL A 734 -22.57 23.78 -0.86
CA VAL A 734 -21.32 24.04 -1.59
C VAL A 734 -21.20 25.55 -1.70
N ALA A 735 -20.72 26.24 -0.68
CA ALA A 735 -20.76 27.71 -0.67
C ALA A 735 -19.41 28.31 -0.31
N ASP A 736 -19.14 29.53 -0.78
CA ASP A 736 -17.91 30.26 -0.48
C ASP A 736 -16.64 29.52 -0.98
N ASN A 737 -16.70 28.86 -2.16
CA ASN A 737 -15.57 28.18 -2.78
C ASN A 737 -15.14 28.88 -4.07
N ASP A 738 -13.89 28.64 -4.45
CA ASP A 738 -13.37 29.02 -5.74
C ASP A 738 -13.37 27.79 -6.65
N ILE A 739 -14.25 27.76 -7.66
CA ILE A 739 -14.48 26.61 -8.56
C ILE A 739 -14.32 27.08 -10.00
N TYR A 740 -13.12 26.94 -10.58
CA TYR A 740 -12.89 27.42 -11.95
C TYR A 740 -11.79 26.67 -12.71
N GLY A 741 -11.81 26.80 -14.05
CA GLY A 741 -10.79 26.25 -14.93
C GLY A 741 -10.99 24.79 -15.28
N HIS A 742 -12.21 24.29 -15.15
CA HIS A 742 -12.65 22.94 -15.46
C HIS A 742 -13.35 22.85 -16.82
N ASP A 743 -13.49 21.63 -17.34
CA ASP A 743 -14.39 21.39 -18.48
C ASP A 743 -15.86 21.47 -18.01
N THR A 744 -16.13 20.91 -16.83
CA THR A 744 -17.40 21.01 -16.11
C THR A 744 -17.13 21.51 -14.69
N GLY A 745 -17.61 22.70 -14.33
CA GLY A 745 -17.37 23.28 -13.00
C GLY A 745 -18.03 22.46 -11.90
N MET A 746 -19.32 22.19 -12.06
CA MET A 746 -20.07 21.34 -11.14
C MET A 746 -21.13 20.50 -11.85
N GLU A 747 -21.23 19.23 -11.48
CA GLU A 747 -22.32 18.35 -11.91
C GLU A 747 -23.12 17.83 -10.70
N ILE A 748 -24.44 17.89 -10.84
CA ILE A 748 -25.38 17.41 -9.84
C ILE A 748 -26.23 16.27 -10.41
N ASN A 749 -26.22 15.15 -9.70
CA ASN A 749 -26.99 13.96 -10.02
C ASN A 749 -27.65 13.40 -8.75
N ILE A 750 -28.59 14.18 -8.21
CA ILE A 750 -29.36 13.81 -7.03
C ILE A 750 -30.81 13.53 -7.45
N THR A 751 -31.27 12.30 -7.24
CA THR A 751 -32.64 11.92 -7.61
C THR A 751 -33.63 12.26 -6.49
N GLN A 752 -34.92 11.97 -6.70
CA GLN A 752 -35.90 12.12 -5.63
C GLN A 752 -35.65 11.05 -4.55
N LEU A 753 -35.10 11.47 -3.41
CA LEU A 753 -34.88 10.60 -2.27
C LEU A 753 -36.22 10.05 -1.72
N VAL A 754 -36.24 8.74 -1.49
CA VAL A 754 -37.27 8.10 -0.69
C VAL A 754 -37.00 8.38 0.79
N THR A 755 -37.69 9.37 1.37
CA THR A 755 -37.50 9.76 2.79
C THR A 755 -38.56 9.07 3.66
N ALA A 756 -38.20 8.50 4.82
CA ALA A 756 -39.20 7.99 5.77
C ALA A 756 -39.47 9.01 6.88
N ASN A 757 -40.75 9.22 7.21
CA ASN A 757 -41.20 10.01 8.35
C ASN A 757 -41.18 9.16 9.64
N THR A 758 -41.10 9.80 10.82
CA THR A 758 -41.10 9.21 12.18
C THR A 758 -42.35 8.40 12.53
N THR A 759 -43.36 8.36 11.66
CA THR A 759 -44.53 7.47 11.74
C THR A 759 -44.43 6.26 10.82
N ALA A 760 -43.21 5.91 10.42
CA ALA A 760 -42.91 4.80 9.52
C ALA A 760 -43.49 4.95 8.09
N ARG A 761 -43.93 6.15 7.69
CA ARG A 761 -44.43 6.44 6.33
C ARG A 761 -43.32 6.97 5.43
N ILE A 762 -42.97 6.18 4.42
CA ILE A 762 -42.17 6.51 3.25
C ILE A 762 -42.91 7.58 2.42
N VAL A 763 -42.29 8.75 2.29
CA VAL A 763 -42.73 9.93 1.53
C VAL A 763 -41.65 10.28 0.49
N THR A 764 -42.07 10.45 -0.75
CA THR A 764 -41.19 10.61 -1.93
C THR A 764 -41.45 11.93 -2.64
N ASP A 765 -41.41 13.06 -1.94
CA ASP A 765 -41.86 14.32 -2.57
C ASP A 765 -41.01 15.55 -2.24
N SER A 766 -39.87 15.41 -1.56
CA SER A 766 -38.97 16.58 -1.41
C SER A 766 -37.98 16.63 -2.57
N ILE A 767 -38.14 17.64 -3.42
CA ILE A 767 -37.08 18.11 -4.32
C ILE A 767 -35.83 18.41 -3.46
N GLN A 768 -34.71 17.73 -3.73
CA GLN A 768 -33.42 18.06 -3.13
C GLN A 768 -32.80 19.23 -3.91
N THR A 769 -32.40 20.28 -3.21
CA THR A 769 -31.68 21.42 -3.79
C THR A 769 -30.26 21.45 -3.21
N VAL A 770 -29.26 21.58 -4.07
CA VAL A 770 -27.89 21.91 -3.67
C VAL A 770 -27.79 23.43 -3.53
N ASN A 771 -27.51 23.93 -2.33
CA ASN A 771 -27.17 25.33 -2.13
C ASN A 771 -25.71 25.52 -2.56
N ALA A 772 -25.52 26.17 -3.69
CA ALA A 772 -24.27 26.47 -4.36
C ALA A 772 -23.96 27.98 -4.42
N GLU A 773 -24.45 28.76 -3.46
CA GLU A 773 -24.31 30.22 -3.42
C GLU A 773 -22.89 30.69 -3.08
N SER A 774 -22.58 31.91 -3.48
CA SER A 774 -21.35 32.64 -3.14
C SER A 774 -20.06 31.94 -3.56
N ASN A 775 -20.12 31.07 -4.56
CA ASN A 775 -18.92 30.51 -5.21
C ASN A 775 -18.43 31.43 -6.33
N TYR A 776 -17.12 31.45 -6.54
CA TYR A 776 -16.49 32.09 -7.70
C TYR A 776 -16.28 31.05 -8.82
N TRP A 777 -16.87 31.32 -9.99
CA TRP A 777 -16.93 30.36 -11.11
C TRP A 777 -15.92 30.65 -12.23
N GLY A 778 -14.94 31.51 -11.98
CA GLY A 778 -13.95 31.93 -12.98
C GLY A 778 -14.29 33.22 -13.72
N ALA A 779 -15.54 33.69 -13.62
CA ALA A 779 -16.00 34.96 -14.15
C ALA A 779 -16.96 35.67 -13.19
N ALA A 780 -16.91 37.00 -13.16
CA ALA A 780 -17.79 37.82 -12.31
C ALA A 780 -19.28 37.69 -12.67
N SER A 781 -19.59 37.24 -13.89
CA SER A 781 -20.95 36.96 -14.35
C SER A 781 -21.52 35.65 -13.81
N GLY A 782 -20.75 34.83 -13.11
CA GLY A 782 -21.19 33.52 -12.59
C GLY A 782 -21.02 32.37 -13.58
N PRO A 783 -21.51 31.16 -13.22
CA PRO A 783 -21.35 29.97 -14.04
C PRO A 783 -22.27 30.03 -15.26
N TYR A 784 -21.89 29.35 -16.32
CA TYR A 784 -22.83 29.06 -17.39
C TYR A 784 -23.85 28.00 -16.95
N HIS A 785 -25.14 28.31 -17.06
CA HIS A 785 -26.20 27.31 -16.96
C HIS A 785 -27.31 27.63 -17.95
N ALA A 786 -27.64 26.69 -18.84
CA ALA A 786 -28.51 26.92 -20.00
C ALA A 786 -29.89 27.55 -19.68
N SER A 787 -30.44 27.26 -18.50
CA SER A 787 -31.80 27.71 -18.11
C SER A 787 -31.84 28.79 -17.02
N ILE A 788 -30.81 28.87 -16.16
CA ILE A 788 -30.83 29.71 -14.95
C ILE A 788 -29.99 30.96 -15.18
N LEU A 789 -28.83 30.82 -15.84
CA LEU A 789 -27.90 31.91 -16.14
C LEU A 789 -27.18 31.68 -17.49
N PRO A 790 -27.90 31.76 -18.62
CA PRO A 790 -27.35 31.46 -19.96
C PRO A 790 -26.30 32.48 -20.47
N GLU A 791 -26.20 33.64 -19.81
CA GLU A 791 -25.19 34.68 -20.03
C GLU A 791 -23.93 34.53 -19.19
N GLY A 792 -23.90 33.60 -18.23
CA GLY A 792 -22.71 33.33 -17.41
C GLY A 792 -21.52 32.92 -18.27
N GLU A 793 -20.34 33.46 -17.96
CA GLU A 793 -19.08 33.20 -18.69
C GLU A 793 -18.12 32.28 -17.93
N GLY A 794 -18.45 31.90 -16.70
CA GLY A 794 -17.68 30.97 -15.88
C GLY A 794 -17.91 29.51 -16.24
N ASP A 795 -17.27 28.61 -15.49
CA ASP A 795 -17.38 27.17 -15.66
C ASP A 795 -18.84 26.69 -15.63
N GLU A 796 -19.16 25.67 -16.42
CA GLU A 796 -20.52 25.15 -16.57
C GLU A 796 -21.02 24.45 -15.30
N VAL A 797 -22.28 24.71 -14.93
CA VAL A 797 -23.04 23.90 -13.97
C VAL A 797 -23.99 23.00 -14.76
N THR A 798 -23.87 21.69 -14.56
CA THR A 798 -24.71 20.68 -15.22
C THR A 798 -25.62 19.99 -14.20
N ILE A 799 -26.90 19.84 -14.55
CA ILE A 799 -27.88 19.13 -13.73
C ILE A 799 -28.36 17.91 -14.50
N THR A 800 -27.90 16.73 -14.07
CA THR A 800 -28.38 15.44 -14.58
C THR A 800 -29.70 15.08 -13.90
N ASN A 801 -29.77 15.22 -12.57
CA ASN A 801 -30.99 15.08 -11.76
C ASN A 801 -30.92 16.02 -10.54
N GLY A 802 -32.08 16.52 -10.11
CA GLY A 802 -32.19 17.36 -8.91
C GLY A 802 -32.26 18.86 -9.23
N TRP A 803 -31.93 19.70 -8.25
CA TRP A 803 -31.96 21.15 -8.38
C TRP A 803 -30.72 21.77 -7.71
N VAL A 804 -30.37 22.96 -8.16
CA VAL A 804 -29.26 23.76 -7.64
C VAL A 804 -29.69 25.20 -7.51
N ASP A 805 -29.23 25.86 -6.45
CA ASP A 805 -29.31 27.31 -6.30
C ASP A 805 -27.90 27.87 -6.17
N PHE A 806 -27.40 28.53 -7.21
CA PHE A 806 -26.07 29.15 -7.21
C PHE A 806 -26.10 30.68 -7.16
N ILE A 807 -27.25 31.28 -6.85
CA ILE A 807 -27.43 32.74 -6.81
C ILE A 807 -27.64 33.18 -5.35
N PRO A 808 -26.84 34.11 -4.80
CA PRO A 808 -25.88 34.97 -5.50
C PRO A 808 -24.57 34.26 -5.87
N VAL A 809 -23.90 34.75 -6.91
CA VAL A 809 -22.54 34.31 -7.31
C VAL A 809 -21.49 35.27 -6.74
N ALA A 810 -20.26 34.79 -6.48
CA ALA A 810 -19.15 35.67 -6.12
C ALA A 810 -18.53 36.31 -7.38
N ASP A 811 -18.18 37.59 -7.31
CA ASP A 811 -17.61 38.36 -8.42
C ASP A 811 -16.08 38.25 -8.50
N ALA A 812 -15.43 37.77 -7.44
CA ALA A 812 -14.00 37.53 -7.35
C ALA A 812 -13.70 36.28 -6.49
N PRO A 813 -12.51 35.67 -6.66
CA PRO A 813 -12.05 34.57 -5.81
C PRO A 813 -12.05 34.97 -4.33
N THR A 814 -12.48 34.04 -3.48
CA THR A 814 -12.46 34.16 -2.02
C THR A 814 -11.08 33.82 -1.44
N GLY A 815 -10.35 32.93 -2.12
CA GLY A 815 -8.99 32.50 -1.79
C GLY A 815 -7.93 33.10 -2.73
N GLN A 816 -6.88 32.32 -2.99
CA GLN A 816 -5.81 32.73 -3.90
C GLN A 816 -6.28 32.58 -5.36
N GLN A 817 -6.03 33.59 -6.20
CA GLN A 817 -6.27 33.47 -7.63
C GLN A 817 -5.12 32.73 -8.33
N TYR A 818 -5.36 31.52 -8.79
CA TYR A 818 -4.47 30.71 -9.60
C TYR A 818 -4.63 31.04 -11.09
N ARG A 819 -3.54 30.92 -11.84
CA ARG A 819 -3.53 31.13 -13.29
C ARG A 819 -2.63 30.11 -13.95
N ARG A 820 -3.08 29.56 -15.07
CA ARG A 820 -2.27 28.65 -15.88
C ARG A 820 -0.94 29.31 -16.30
N PRO A 821 0.18 28.59 -16.28
CA PRO A 821 1.45 29.10 -16.76
C PRO A 821 1.43 29.32 -18.27
N THR A 822 2.29 30.22 -18.72
CA THR A 822 2.49 30.57 -20.14
C THR A 822 3.82 30.00 -20.61
N PRO A 823 3.82 29.00 -21.52
CA PRO A 823 5.04 28.43 -22.03
C PRO A 823 5.70 29.37 -23.03
N ARG A 824 7.03 29.42 -22.98
CA ARG A 824 7.88 30.03 -24.01
C ARG A 824 9.01 29.08 -24.36
N LEU A 825 9.21 28.89 -25.66
CA LEU A 825 10.20 27.98 -26.20
C LEU A 825 11.22 28.77 -27.01
N ASP A 826 12.46 28.79 -26.54
CA ASP A 826 13.63 29.24 -27.29
C ASP A 826 14.26 28.05 -28.01
N ALA A 827 14.46 28.19 -29.31
CA ALA A 827 15.06 27.19 -30.16
C ALA A 827 15.70 27.85 -31.39
N PRO A 828 16.82 27.33 -31.90
CA PRO A 828 17.44 27.85 -33.11
C PRO A 828 16.50 27.71 -34.32
N SER A 829 16.52 28.69 -35.22
CA SER A 829 15.66 28.64 -36.43
C SER A 829 16.16 27.62 -37.48
N ALA A 830 17.45 27.29 -37.45
CA ALA A 830 18.07 26.25 -38.26
C ALA A 830 19.33 25.68 -37.58
N ALA A 831 19.69 24.44 -37.88
CA ALA A 831 20.91 23.80 -37.41
C ALA A 831 21.43 22.75 -38.41
N GLU A 832 22.74 22.48 -38.41
CA GLU A 832 23.34 21.47 -39.28
C GLU A 832 22.90 20.05 -38.87
N PRO A 833 22.56 19.17 -39.82
CA PRO A 833 22.26 17.77 -39.51
C PRO A 833 23.41 17.08 -38.75
N GLY A 834 23.08 16.31 -37.74
CA GLY A 834 24.02 15.62 -36.85
C GLY A 834 24.59 16.47 -35.71
N SER A 835 24.43 17.80 -35.75
CA SER A 835 24.83 18.71 -34.67
C SER A 835 23.95 18.53 -33.42
N ARG A 836 24.44 18.97 -32.26
CA ARG A 836 23.64 19.06 -31.04
C ARG A 836 23.04 20.46 -30.95
N ILE A 837 21.74 20.52 -30.68
CA ILE A 837 21.02 21.75 -30.42
C ILE A 837 20.48 21.71 -28.99
N ASP A 838 20.46 22.87 -28.34
CA ASP A 838 19.79 23.04 -27.06
C ASP A 838 18.49 23.83 -27.34
N VAL A 839 17.38 23.32 -26.82
CA VAL A 839 16.09 24.03 -26.76
C VAL A 839 15.79 24.36 -25.30
N SER A 840 15.19 25.52 -25.05
CA SER A 840 14.96 26.00 -23.69
C SER A 840 13.55 26.52 -23.48
N GLY A 841 12.96 26.13 -22.35
CA GLY A 841 11.71 26.64 -21.82
C GLY A 841 11.90 27.78 -20.81
N ALA A 842 13.10 28.30 -20.59
CA ALA A 842 13.45 29.13 -19.43
C ALA A 842 12.66 30.45 -19.33
N ASP A 843 12.17 30.97 -20.45
CA ASP A 843 11.36 32.19 -20.50
C ASP A 843 9.86 31.94 -20.19
N SER A 844 9.48 30.71 -19.86
CA SER A 844 8.11 30.37 -19.46
C SER A 844 7.79 31.01 -18.12
N THR A 845 6.55 31.48 -17.96
CA THR A 845 6.14 32.25 -16.78
C THR A 845 4.92 31.63 -16.11
N ALA A 846 4.93 31.49 -14.79
CA ALA A 846 3.75 31.14 -14.01
C ALA A 846 3.14 32.41 -13.38
N GLY A 847 1.79 32.48 -13.32
CA GLY A 847 1.10 33.62 -12.70
C GLY A 847 1.21 33.61 -11.17
N THR A 848 1.33 32.40 -10.60
CA THR A 848 1.58 32.10 -9.19
C THR A 848 2.72 31.09 -9.13
N GLY A 849 3.63 31.21 -8.14
CA GLY A 849 4.75 30.27 -7.98
C GLY A 849 5.80 30.34 -9.10
N SER A 850 6.28 29.17 -9.53
CA SER A 850 7.31 29.04 -10.58
C SER A 850 7.06 27.83 -11.46
N VAL A 851 7.50 27.90 -12.72
CA VAL A 851 7.48 26.73 -13.61
C VAL A 851 8.52 25.71 -13.14
N THR A 852 8.09 24.48 -12.86
CA THR A 852 8.94 23.39 -12.34
C THR A 852 9.03 22.23 -13.32
N THR A 853 7.97 21.93 -14.08
CA THR A 853 7.98 20.85 -15.09
C THR A 853 7.87 21.39 -16.52
N TYR A 854 8.65 20.80 -17.43
CA TYR A 854 8.70 21.13 -18.85
C TYR A 854 8.45 19.87 -19.69
N HIS A 855 7.33 19.86 -20.43
CA HIS A 855 6.92 18.76 -21.30
C HIS A 855 7.23 19.12 -22.75
N PHE A 856 8.38 18.66 -23.24
CA PHE A 856 8.75 18.79 -24.64
C PHE A 856 8.15 17.65 -25.44
N VAL A 857 7.65 17.95 -26.64
CA VAL A 857 7.31 16.94 -27.65
C VAL A 857 8.13 17.21 -28.89
N VAL A 858 9.01 16.27 -29.23
CA VAL A 858 9.97 16.37 -30.32
C VAL A 858 9.57 15.38 -31.41
N ASN A 859 9.09 15.88 -32.55
CA ASN A 859 8.54 15.07 -33.64
C ASN A 859 7.51 14.02 -33.16
N GLY A 860 6.68 14.38 -32.18
CA GLY A 860 5.67 13.49 -31.59
C GLY A 860 6.18 12.58 -30.46
N THR A 861 7.46 12.64 -30.10
CA THR A 861 8.03 11.90 -28.96
C THR A 861 8.08 12.78 -27.71
N ASN A 862 7.56 12.29 -26.60
CA ASN A 862 7.52 13.05 -25.34
C ASN A 862 8.88 12.99 -24.62
N HIS A 863 9.29 14.14 -24.09
CA HIS A 863 10.46 14.33 -23.24
C HIS A 863 10.09 15.29 -22.11
N THR A 864 10.04 14.79 -20.88
CA THR A 864 9.72 15.62 -19.71
C THR A 864 10.99 15.88 -18.90
N THR A 865 11.19 17.13 -18.49
CA THR A 865 12.25 17.53 -17.55
C THR A 865 11.63 18.26 -16.34
N ARG A 866 12.09 17.92 -15.13
CA ARG A 866 11.75 18.62 -13.89
C ARG A 866 12.94 19.45 -13.43
N ASP A 867 12.69 20.66 -12.95
CA ASP A 867 13.67 21.67 -12.48
C ASP A 867 14.78 22.02 -13.48
N SER A 868 14.61 21.61 -14.75
CA SER A 868 15.54 21.85 -15.84
C SER A 868 14.76 22.32 -17.05
N ALA A 869 14.89 23.60 -17.37
CA ALA A 869 14.23 24.21 -18.51
C ALA A 869 14.86 23.84 -19.86
N GLY A 870 15.98 23.13 -19.89
CA GLY A 870 16.71 22.80 -21.13
C GLY A 870 16.53 21.35 -21.57
N LEU A 871 16.42 21.14 -22.88
CA LEU A 871 16.48 19.82 -23.52
C LEU A 871 17.52 19.83 -24.64
N ARG A 872 18.44 18.87 -24.61
CA ARG A 872 19.47 18.71 -25.64
C ARG A 872 19.08 17.67 -26.66
N LEU A 873 19.07 18.05 -27.92
CA LEU A 873 18.60 17.24 -29.04
C LEU A 873 19.69 17.06 -30.09
N GLN A 874 19.63 15.97 -30.83
CA GLN A 874 20.46 15.77 -32.01
C GLN A 874 19.67 16.13 -33.27
N MET A 875 20.23 16.98 -34.12
CA MET A 875 19.54 17.49 -35.30
C MET A 875 19.45 16.40 -36.39
N PRO A 876 18.24 16.02 -36.86
CA PRO A 876 18.09 15.08 -37.97
C PRO A 876 18.31 15.76 -39.34
N ASN A 877 18.27 14.97 -40.41
CA ASN A 877 18.37 15.48 -41.80
C ASN A 877 17.11 16.21 -42.28
N GLU A 878 16.06 16.25 -41.45
CA GLU A 878 14.77 16.84 -41.75
C GLU A 878 14.42 17.95 -40.74
N THR A 879 13.31 18.67 -40.97
CA THR A 879 12.88 19.72 -40.05
C THR A 879 12.41 19.10 -38.74
N LEU A 880 12.94 19.59 -37.63
CA LEU A 880 12.56 19.19 -36.27
C LEU A 880 11.42 20.07 -35.78
N SER A 881 10.30 19.47 -35.40
CA SER A 881 9.19 20.15 -34.73
C SER A 881 9.30 19.91 -33.22
N VAL A 882 9.35 20.99 -32.45
CA VAL A 882 9.39 20.95 -31.00
C VAL A 882 8.18 21.71 -30.47
N SER A 883 7.42 21.10 -29.58
CA SER A 883 6.43 21.81 -28.76
C SER A 883 6.77 21.71 -27.28
N LEU A 884 6.36 22.70 -26.50
CA LEU A 884 6.59 22.78 -25.07
C LEU A 884 5.28 23.14 -24.35
N ALA A 885 4.84 22.28 -23.44
CA ALA A 885 3.90 22.62 -22.37
C ALA A 885 4.67 22.72 -21.04
N VAL A 886 4.15 23.47 -20.08
CA VAL A 886 4.79 23.68 -18.78
C VAL A 886 3.79 23.53 -17.64
N GLU A 887 4.29 23.09 -16.48
CA GLU A 887 3.55 22.99 -15.22
C GLU A 887 4.19 23.92 -14.19
N ASP A 888 3.37 24.52 -13.33
CA ASP A 888 3.86 25.22 -12.14
C ASP A 888 4.12 24.27 -10.96
N ASP A 889 4.51 24.83 -9.81
CA ASP A 889 4.82 24.11 -8.59
C ASP A 889 3.62 23.42 -7.92
N LEU A 890 2.40 23.71 -8.37
CA LEU A 890 1.17 23.01 -7.96
C LEU A 890 0.71 21.99 -9.00
N GLY A 891 1.42 21.87 -10.13
CA GLY A 891 1.10 21.01 -11.26
C GLY A 891 0.08 21.59 -12.23
N ILE A 892 -0.23 22.90 -12.18
CA ILE A 892 -1.17 23.50 -13.11
C ILE A 892 -0.56 23.54 -14.51
N ASP A 893 -1.17 22.81 -15.43
CA ASP A 893 -0.77 22.76 -16.83
C ASP A 893 -1.03 24.09 -17.58
N SER A 894 -0.11 24.45 -18.47
CA SER A 894 -0.33 25.49 -19.47
C SER A 894 -1.48 25.12 -20.42
N ASN A 895 -2.35 26.08 -20.75
CA ASN A 895 -3.49 25.87 -21.64
C ASN A 895 -3.09 25.58 -23.11
N ALA A 896 -1.93 26.08 -23.53
CA ALA A 896 -1.45 25.96 -24.90
C ALA A 896 0.03 25.65 -24.88
N SER A 897 0.53 24.95 -25.90
CA SER A 897 1.97 24.69 -26.04
C SER A 897 2.65 25.78 -26.89
N ALA A 898 3.86 26.16 -26.49
CA ALA A 898 4.76 26.93 -27.37
C ALA A 898 5.35 25.98 -28.43
N THR A 899 5.48 26.43 -29.68
CA THR A 899 6.00 25.58 -30.76
C THR A 899 7.15 26.27 -31.50
N ALA A 900 8.15 25.48 -31.88
CA ALA A 900 9.28 25.90 -32.68
C ALA A 900 9.59 24.87 -33.77
N ARG A 901 10.10 25.34 -34.91
CA ARG A 901 10.57 24.50 -36.01
C ARG A 901 12.02 24.81 -36.29
N VAL A 902 12.89 23.82 -36.12
CA VAL A 902 14.32 23.93 -36.43
C VAL A 902 14.54 23.31 -37.81
N ARG A 903 14.91 24.13 -38.81
CA ARG A 903 15.18 23.63 -40.17
C ARG A 903 16.56 22.97 -40.25
N ALA A 904 16.67 21.87 -40.97
CA ALA A 904 17.97 21.31 -41.36
C ALA A 904 18.68 22.30 -42.28
N ALA A 905 19.80 22.87 -41.84
CA ALA A 905 20.58 23.79 -42.64
C ALA A 905 21.23 23.03 -43.80
N SER A 906 21.02 23.50 -45.04
CA SER A 906 21.80 23.04 -46.18
C SER A 906 23.20 23.67 -46.13
N SER A 907 24.23 22.91 -46.48
CA SER A 907 25.63 23.36 -46.54
C SER A 907 25.78 24.60 -47.45
N GLY A 908 25.66 25.80 -46.88
CA GLY A 908 25.71 27.06 -47.61
C GLY A 908 25.39 28.31 -46.77
N ASP A 909 24.60 28.19 -45.71
CA ASP A 909 24.24 29.34 -44.86
C ASP A 909 25.18 29.46 -43.65
N ALA A 910 26.42 29.87 -43.90
CA ALA A 910 27.31 30.37 -42.85
C ALA A 910 27.68 31.83 -43.12
N ALA A 911 27.49 32.65 -42.08
CA ALA A 911 27.83 34.07 -41.91
C ALA A 911 26.81 35.08 -42.47
N VAL A 912 26.14 35.82 -41.56
CA VAL A 912 26.48 37.22 -41.22
C VAL A 912 25.88 37.56 -39.84
N SER A 913 26.70 38.13 -38.95
CA SER A 913 26.28 38.75 -37.68
C SER A 913 26.48 40.28 -37.71
N ALA A 914 25.46 40.98 -37.17
CA ALA A 914 25.46 42.30 -36.51
C ALA A 914 25.47 43.61 -37.35
N PRO A 915 25.17 44.80 -36.76
CA PRO A 915 23.92 45.24 -36.11
C PRO A 915 23.45 46.67 -36.55
N GLY A 916 22.21 47.09 -36.24
CA GLY A 916 21.82 48.51 -36.28
C GLY A 916 20.31 48.80 -36.40
N SER A 917 19.73 49.49 -35.41
CA SER A 917 18.43 50.22 -35.47
C SER A 917 18.68 51.68 -35.94
N PRO A 918 17.69 52.59 -36.16
CA PRO A 918 16.22 52.48 -36.33
C PRO A 918 15.68 53.35 -37.53
N THR A 919 14.36 53.62 -37.54
CA THR A 919 13.59 54.75 -38.17
C THR A 919 13.08 54.72 -39.63
N VAL A 920 11.72 54.73 -39.71
CA VAL A 920 10.82 55.69 -40.42
C VAL A 920 10.53 55.57 -41.94
N ALA A 921 9.23 55.76 -42.23
CA ALA A 921 8.59 56.34 -43.43
C ALA A 921 8.15 55.44 -44.61
N SER A 922 6.83 55.20 -44.65
CA SER A 922 5.87 55.55 -45.72
C SER A 922 6.25 55.46 -47.21
N GLY A 923 5.50 54.60 -47.93
CA GLY A 923 5.02 54.76 -49.32
C GLY A 923 6.05 54.56 -50.45
N PRO A 924 5.64 54.15 -51.69
CA PRO A 924 4.40 54.56 -52.34
C PRO A 924 3.62 53.45 -53.08
N GLU A 925 2.49 53.89 -53.61
CA GLU A 925 1.45 53.22 -54.39
C GLU A 925 1.92 52.46 -55.64
N GLN A 926 1.24 51.35 -55.93
CA GLN A 926 0.82 51.00 -57.29
C GLN A 926 -0.65 50.53 -57.26
N GLY A 927 -1.56 51.37 -57.78
CA GLY A 927 -2.87 50.93 -58.30
C GLY A 927 -2.67 50.12 -59.58
N VAL A 928 -3.63 49.43 -60.19
CA VAL A 928 -5.10 49.48 -60.23
C VAL A 928 -5.51 48.09 -60.76
N SER A 929 -6.52 47.37 -60.24
CA SER A 929 -7.89 47.45 -60.77
C SER A 929 -8.92 46.79 -59.84
N SER A 930 -9.63 47.61 -59.07
CA SER A 930 -10.86 47.22 -58.38
C SER A 930 -12.02 47.17 -59.38
N GLY A 931 -12.20 46.02 -60.04
CA GLY A 931 -13.42 45.75 -60.80
C GLY A 931 -14.56 45.44 -59.83
N ALA A 932 -15.45 46.39 -59.58
CA ALA A 932 -16.62 46.18 -58.74
C ALA A 932 -17.61 45.21 -59.41
N GLY A 933 -17.65 43.98 -58.91
CA GLY A 933 -18.52 42.90 -59.38
C GLY A 933 -18.58 41.77 -58.37
N LEU A 934 -19.45 40.78 -58.59
CA LEU A 934 -19.61 39.63 -57.66
C LEU A 934 -18.31 38.81 -57.47
N ARG A 935 -17.36 38.86 -58.41
CA ARG A 935 -16.03 38.23 -58.31
C ARG A 935 -14.93 39.15 -57.74
N SER A 936 -15.27 40.37 -57.33
CA SER A 936 -14.35 41.29 -56.68
C SER A 936 -14.02 40.84 -55.25
N ALA A 937 -12.94 41.35 -54.67
CA ALA A 937 -12.61 41.08 -53.25
C ALA A 937 -13.80 41.36 -52.32
N TRP A 938 -14.55 42.43 -52.57
CA TRP A 938 -15.76 42.78 -51.83
C TRP A 938 -16.96 41.86 -52.13
N GLY A 939 -17.08 41.41 -53.38
CA GLY A 939 -18.06 40.41 -53.80
C GLY A 939 -17.85 39.06 -53.11
N LEU A 940 -16.59 38.61 -53.05
CA LEU A 940 -16.17 37.37 -52.41
C LEU A 940 -16.27 37.44 -50.88
N LEU A 941 -15.92 38.58 -50.27
CA LEU A 941 -16.04 38.78 -48.82
C LEU A 941 -17.51 38.69 -48.38
N GLY A 942 -18.41 39.46 -49.01
CA GLY A 942 -19.83 39.43 -48.67
C GLY A 942 -20.48 38.07 -48.95
N GLY A 943 -20.11 37.43 -50.06
CA GLY A 943 -20.61 36.10 -50.41
C GLY A 943 -20.09 34.99 -49.51
N GLY A 944 -18.83 35.07 -49.09
CA GLY A 944 -18.22 34.15 -48.14
C GLY A 944 -18.92 34.19 -46.78
N CYS A 945 -19.16 35.38 -46.24
CA CYS A 945 -19.91 35.54 -44.99
C CYS A 945 -21.32 34.95 -45.09
N LEU A 946 -22.02 35.17 -46.21
CA LEU A 946 -23.37 34.66 -46.42
C LEU A 946 -23.43 33.13 -46.55
N LEU A 947 -22.44 32.53 -47.24
CA LEU A 947 -22.34 31.07 -47.38
C LEU A 947 -22.04 30.37 -46.05
N VAL A 948 -21.14 30.94 -45.25
CA VAL A 948 -20.84 30.43 -43.91
C VAL A 948 -22.09 30.55 -43.03
N ALA A 949 -22.80 31.67 -43.08
CA ALA A 949 -24.05 31.84 -42.35
C ALA A 949 -25.13 30.82 -42.78
N LEU A 950 -25.30 30.58 -44.08
CA LEU A 950 -26.23 29.57 -44.60
C LEU A 950 -25.89 28.15 -44.15
N PHE A 951 -24.61 27.77 -44.18
CA PHE A 951 -24.17 26.45 -43.77
C PHE A 951 -24.45 26.21 -42.28
N PHE A 952 -24.00 27.11 -41.42
CA PHE A 952 -24.18 26.96 -39.97
C PHE A 952 -25.62 27.21 -39.51
N GLY A 953 -26.37 28.09 -40.19
CA GLY A 953 -27.80 28.27 -39.94
C GLY A 953 -28.63 27.03 -40.30
N GLY A 954 -28.38 26.43 -41.46
CA GLY A 954 -29.06 25.20 -41.89
C GLY A 954 -28.66 23.98 -41.05
N TYR A 955 -27.36 23.80 -40.78
CA TYR A 955 -26.87 22.72 -39.92
C TYR A 955 -27.38 22.87 -38.48
N GLY A 956 -27.41 24.11 -37.97
CA GLY A 956 -28.02 24.45 -36.69
C GLY A 956 -29.48 24.01 -36.64
N MET A 957 -30.29 24.38 -37.63
CA MET A 957 -31.71 24.04 -37.70
C MET A 957 -31.98 22.53 -37.71
N VAL A 958 -31.18 21.75 -38.48
CA VAL A 958 -31.30 20.28 -38.51
C VAL A 958 -31.00 19.67 -37.14
N ARG A 959 -30.04 20.23 -36.40
CA ARG A 959 -29.71 19.77 -35.05
C ARG A 959 -30.72 20.21 -34.00
N THR A 960 -31.27 21.42 -34.11
CA THR A 960 -32.38 21.89 -33.26
C THR A 960 -33.59 20.97 -33.38
N VAL A 961 -33.98 20.57 -34.59
CA VAL A 961 -35.09 19.61 -34.81
C VAL A 961 -34.76 18.20 -34.26
N ARG A 962 -33.48 17.87 -34.07
CA ARG A 962 -33.02 16.59 -33.52
C ARG A 962 -32.68 16.63 -32.03
N ASN A 963 -32.97 17.72 -31.31
CA ASN A 963 -32.57 17.92 -29.90
C ASN A 963 -31.06 17.69 -29.65
N GLN A 964 -30.21 18.14 -30.57
CA GLN A 964 -28.75 18.06 -30.45
C GLN A 964 -28.14 19.45 -30.25
N SER A 965 -27.01 19.53 -29.54
CA SER A 965 -26.26 20.77 -29.33
C SER A 965 -25.80 21.39 -30.65
N VAL A 966 -25.97 22.70 -30.80
CA VAL A 966 -25.63 23.43 -32.03
C VAL A 966 -24.22 24.04 -31.92
N PRO A 967 -23.39 23.93 -32.96
CA PRO A 967 -21.97 24.32 -32.90
C PRO A 967 -21.73 25.83 -32.89
N MET A 968 -22.74 26.66 -33.20
CA MET A 968 -22.65 28.12 -33.14
C MET A 968 -23.96 28.75 -32.69
N ARG A 969 -23.86 29.80 -31.86
CA ARG A 969 -25.00 30.61 -31.39
C ARG A 969 -25.71 31.28 -32.56
N GLY A 970 -27.05 31.22 -32.58
CA GLY A 970 -27.86 31.79 -33.68
C GLY A 970 -27.63 33.30 -33.91
N VAL A 971 -27.33 34.06 -32.86
CA VAL A 971 -27.01 35.50 -32.95
C VAL A 971 -25.75 35.74 -33.80
N PHE A 972 -24.74 34.88 -33.69
CA PHE A 972 -23.51 35.00 -34.48
C PHE A 972 -23.76 34.72 -35.96
N VAL A 973 -24.61 33.74 -36.27
CA VAL A 973 -25.04 33.42 -37.64
C VAL A 973 -25.81 34.60 -38.26
N GLN A 974 -26.68 35.26 -37.48
CA GLN A 974 -27.40 36.47 -37.90
C GLN A 974 -26.46 37.66 -38.13
N ALA A 975 -25.50 37.88 -37.23
CA ALA A 975 -24.51 38.94 -37.37
C ALA A 975 -23.62 38.75 -38.62
N LEU A 976 -23.22 37.51 -38.91
CA LEU A 976 -22.38 37.19 -40.07
C LEU A 976 -23.13 37.41 -41.39
N ALA A 977 -24.41 37.02 -41.45
CA ALA A 977 -25.24 37.30 -42.62
C ALA A 977 -25.51 38.79 -42.81
N ALA A 978 -25.85 39.51 -41.74
CA ALA A 978 -26.04 40.96 -41.77
C ALA A 978 -24.76 41.69 -42.22
N PHE A 979 -23.60 41.26 -41.74
CA PHE A 979 -22.31 41.79 -42.18
C PHE A 979 -22.06 41.53 -43.66
N GLY A 980 -22.32 40.32 -44.16
CA GLY A 980 -22.19 39.99 -45.59
C GLY A 980 -23.09 40.84 -46.50
N VAL A 981 -24.35 41.04 -46.09
CA VAL A 981 -25.31 41.93 -46.78
C VAL A 981 -24.83 43.38 -46.76
N LEU A 982 -24.37 43.87 -45.60
CA LEU A 982 -23.87 45.23 -45.44
C LEU A 982 -22.64 45.48 -46.32
N VAL A 983 -21.70 44.54 -46.39
CA VAL A 983 -20.53 44.59 -47.28
C VAL A 983 -20.96 44.77 -48.74
N TRP A 984 -21.96 44.02 -49.21
CA TRP A 984 -22.47 44.15 -50.57
C TRP A 984 -23.23 45.47 -50.83
N LEU A 985 -24.00 45.96 -49.86
CA LEU A 985 -24.71 47.24 -49.98
C LEU A 985 -23.73 48.42 -50.02
N VAL A 986 -22.76 48.45 -49.12
CA VAL A 986 -21.76 49.53 -49.02
C VAL A 986 -20.82 49.51 -50.23
N ALA A 987 -20.26 48.34 -50.58
CA ALA A 987 -19.37 48.22 -51.74
C ALA A 987 -20.12 48.46 -53.07
N GLY A 988 -21.41 48.10 -53.13
CA GLY A 988 -22.26 48.35 -54.29
C GLY A 988 -22.55 49.83 -54.53
N PHE A 989 -22.72 50.61 -53.45
CA PHE A 989 -22.97 52.06 -53.53
C PHE A 989 -21.76 52.82 -54.11
N VAL A 990 -20.55 52.29 -53.90
CA VAL A 990 -19.29 52.91 -54.34
C VAL A 990 -18.82 52.42 -55.72
N GLY A 991 -19.22 51.22 -56.17
CA GLY A 991 -18.62 50.63 -57.38
C GLY A 991 -19.52 49.85 -58.34
N SER A 992 -20.68 49.31 -57.92
CA SER A 992 -21.47 48.46 -58.82
C SER A 992 -22.92 48.29 -58.36
N THR A 993 -23.85 48.70 -59.24
CA THR A 993 -25.30 48.50 -59.06
C THR A 993 -25.67 47.01 -58.91
N ARG A 994 -24.86 46.08 -59.44
CA ARG A 994 -25.09 44.63 -59.31
C ARG A 994 -24.86 44.12 -57.89
N LEU A 995 -23.94 44.72 -57.13
CA LEU A 995 -23.69 44.37 -55.73
C LEU A 995 -24.80 44.90 -54.81
N VAL A 996 -25.36 46.08 -55.12
CA VAL A 996 -26.54 46.61 -54.41
C VAL A 996 -27.75 45.69 -54.59
N LEU A 997 -28.01 45.23 -55.83
CA LEU A 997 -29.05 44.25 -56.11
C LEU A 997 -28.81 42.91 -55.40
N ALA A 998 -27.56 42.44 -55.35
CA ALA A 998 -27.20 41.22 -54.64
C ALA A 998 -27.40 41.34 -53.11
N GLY A 999 -26.99 42.45 -52.51
CA GLY A 999 -27.22 42.74 -51.09
C GLY A 999 -28.70 42.82 -50.74
N GLY A 1000 -29.49 43.54 -51.55
CA GLY A 1000 -30.94 43.63 -51.37
C GLY A 1000 -31.65 42.28 -51.48
N ALA A 1001 -31.33 41.50 -52.52
CA ALA A 1001 -31.90 40.16 -52.70
C ALA A 1001 -31.50 39.19 -51.57
N ALA A 1002 -30.22 39.20 -51.17
CA ALA A 1002 -29.73 38.35 -50.08
C ALA A 1002 -30.36 38.71 -48.74
N GLY A 1003 -30.55 40.00 -48.44
CA GLY A 1003 -31.25 40.45 -47.24
C GLY A 1003 -32.70 39.95 -47.18
N VAL A 1004 -33.44 40.04 -48.29
CA VAL A 1004 -34.83 39.55 -48.35
C VAL A 1004 -34.89 38.03 -48.16
N VAL A 1005 -34.02 37.28 -48.83
CA VAL A 1005 -33.95 35.82 -48.69
C VAL A 1005 -33.59 35.41 -47.27
N TRP A 1006 -32.63 36.10 -46.64
CA TRP A 1006 -32.19 35.79 -45.29
C TRP A 1006 -33.27 36.04 -44.23
N VAL A 1007 -34.01 37.15 -44.35
CA VAL A 1007 -35.17 37.44 -43.49
C VAL A 1007 -36.26 36.39 -43.68
N GLY A 1008 -36.54 35.97 -44.92
CA GLY A 1008 -37.50 34.91 -45.22
C GLY A 1008 -37.11 33.56 -44.59
N LEU A 1009 -35.85 33.15 -44.73
CA LEU A 1009 -35.34 31.91 -44.13
C LEU A 1009 -35.38 31.96 -42.60
N THR A 1010 -35.05 33.11 -42.00
CA THR A 1010 -35.12 33.30 -40.54
C THR A 1010 -36.57 33.22 -40.04
N LEU A 1011 -37.53 33.77 -40.78
CA LEU A 1011 -38.96 33.67 -40.43
C LEU A 1011 -39.46 32.22 -40.51
N VAL A 1012 -39.06 31.47 -41.54
CA VAL A 1012 -39.40 30.04 -41.67
C VAL A 1012 -38.78 29.23 -40.54
N ALA A 1013 -37.52 29.48 -40.20
CA ALA A 1013 -36.84 28.84 -39.08
C ALA A 1013 -37.53 29.12 -37.74
N TYR A 1014 -37.92 30.38 -37.49
CA TYR A 1014 -38.67 30.76 -36.30
C TYR A 1014 -40.02 30.03 -36.21
N LEU A 1015 -40.78 30.00 -37.30
CA LEU A 1015 -42.08 29.31 -37.35
C LEU A 1015 -41.95 27.79 -37.13
N LEU A 1016 -40.89 27.16 -37.62
CA LEU A 1016 -40.59 25.74 -37.40
C LEU A 1016 -40.17 25.47 -35.95
N ALA A 1017 -39.36 26.34 -35.35
CA ALA A 1017 -38.90 26.20 -33.97
C ALA A 1017 -40.04 26.41 -32.95
N THR A 1018 -41.03 27.26 -33.24
CA THR A 1018 -42.19 27.50 -32.34
C THR A 1018 -43.31 26.46 -32.43
N ARG A 1019 -43.18 25.44 -33.29
CA ARG A 1019 -44.17 24.36 -33.48
C ARG A 1019 -43.68 22.98 -32.99
N LEU A 1020 -42.45 22.89 -32.52
CA LEU A 1020 -41.85 21.77 -31.80
C LEU A 1020 -41.84 22.11 -30.31
#